data_AF-A0A6C0NU38-F1
#
_entry.id   AF-A0A6C0NU38-F1
#
_cell.length_a   1.000
_cell.length_b   1.000
_cell.length_c   1.000
_cell.angle_alpha   90.00
_cell.angle_beta   90.00
_cell.angle_gamma   90.00
#
_symmetry.space_group_name_H-M   'P 1'
#
loop_
_entity.id
_entity.type
_entity.pdbx_description
1 polymer ?
#
loop_
_entity_poly.entity_id
_entity_poly.type
_entity_poly.pdbx_seq_one_letter_code
_entity_poly.pdbx_strand_id
1 'polypeptide(L)'
;MFNRKVKKVVYSVMALTLMAGGLLATERKTDAAPIPETVTYSALSSFGASQGIGNWFNMKKTGTVYSYLGTYDATTPAKWKEASGYPYVRDSFFHPETTNDAVKKWVAPQAGNVTITGNVLKVNASSNGVIAKIFKNTTQLWSATVTSAADATPSGVSNIHVEAGDALYFVINANGDMNFDETNWSPVVTMTTAIKIEAESYDSMSGVSAAATTDTGGGQQVGSFDTNDYLVYNNVNLSGGYKTLEARVADTATGGKFEVRLDSLTGPVISTFTVANTDGWNNFETQSWPITGSATGTHNLYVKGVVGAGIANINWFRLTNNNTRGATVPFTTYEAESGTLGGGATTNNDATVKKEASSGKSYVHLDATNESVQWTNVRDANRMIVRYSIPQNSSGTLALYVNGVKRQDLSLTSTFNYDTAPGNSYVRSFDDKDFAIDINAGDTIMLKKDSGNSLAWYGIDLIDLETAAAPIALPANAISVKSSPYNAVGNGVADDTAAIQSAVNAAASLGKNVYFPPGTYNQSDKITVPSGVSVYGAGIWYSHLHSTVTNNVWGGEVGFTLNNNTTISDLRISSVDTQRDSHYGIAILSNAGTGSNNVLQNLWAEHMGCLEGWTDWKNSTIQNVRLYNTYFDGIHWGDDGNSGNVAQNNFMRGLGDDGVAQVNLMNFANVAQNNVAQFNTIIASYWGRGMSDVGGNSLTYRDNYIDSTYLAGMIITTEPVEPTKPSYTISGLKFQRNTINKAGHTGHNHASIQFWLDVNPMQNVRVELNTITNGETEGIHIDNTSYGDSGGRTQFNFNVASGNALSNYTNANSLVVPVLNGNTGF
;
A
#
# COMPACT_ATOMS: atom_id res chain seq x y z
N MET A 1 12.50 1.12 76.41
CA MET A 1 12.45 2.60 76.35
C MET A 1 13.67 3.12 75.57
N PHE A 2 13.51 4.17 74.75
CA PHE A 2 14.54 5.06 74.15
C PHE A 2 15.87 4.46 73.61
N ASN A 3 16.13 4.30 72.30
CA ASN A 3 16.20 5.26 71.18
C ASN A 3 17.41 6.24 71.20
N ARG A 4 17.97 6.55 70.00
CA ARG A 4 19.07 7.52 69.61
C ARG A 4 20.48 6.90 69.41
N LYS A 5 21.35 7.35 68.47
CA LYS A 5 21.23 8.41 67.41
C LYS A 5 22.23 8.25 66.23
N VAL A 6 21.78 8.71 65.06
CA VAL A 6 22.43 8.96 63.74
C VAL A 6 23.72 9.83 63.75
N LYS A 7 24.64 9.64 62.77
CA LYS A 7 25.28 10.73 61.98
C LYS A 7 25.96 10.32 60.65
N LYS A 8 25.92 11.24 59.68
CA LYS A 8 26.51 11.19 58.30
C LYS A 8 27.90 11.87 58.24
N VAL A 9 28.68 11.62 57.18
CA VAL A 9 29.74 12.52 56.63
C VAL A 9 29.82 12.38 55.09
N VAL A 10 30.08 13.48 54.36
CA VAL A 10 30.41 13.52 52.90
C VAL A 10 31.35 14.73 52.61
N TYR A 11 32.15 14.65 51.52
CA TYR A 11 33.06 15.66 50.91
C TYR A 11 34.43 15.90 51.61
N SER A 12 35.58 16.11 50.92
CA SER A 12 35.88 16.81 49.64
C SER A 12 37.13 16.21 48.89
N VAL A 13 37.19 16.07 47.55
CA VAL A 13 37.71 16.97 46.45
C VAL A 13 39.24 16.98 46.14
N MET A 14 39.61 16.50 44.92
CA MET A 14 40.78 16.80 44.00
C MET A 14 42.26 16.75 44.50
N ALA A 15 43.30 16.49 43.69
CA ALA A 15 43.46 15.96 42.30
C ALA A 15 44.96 15.63 42.01
N LEU A 16 45.26 14.73 41.04
CA LEU A 16 46.38 14.88 40.08
C LEU A 16 46.37 13.84 38.93
N THR A 17 46.94 14.21 37.78
CA THR A 17 47.21 13.40 36.57
C THR A 17 48.74 13.36 36.30
N LEU A 18 49.36 12.63 35.36
CA LEU A 18 48.98 11.71 34.26
C LEU A 18 50.20 10.74 34.07
N MET A 19 50.15 9.47 33.61
CA MET A 19 50.19 9.06 32.19
C MET A 19 50.42 7.53 32.03
N ALA A 20 49.95 7.01 30.88
CA ALA A 20 50.51 5.92 30.05
C ALA A 20 50.58 4.46 30.55
N GLY A 21 50.11 3.54 29.71
CA GLY A 21 50.55 2.12 29.70
C GLY A 21 49.45 1.06 29.90
N GLY A 22 48.42 1.02 29.05
CA GLY A 22 47.41 -0.05 29.06
C GLY A 22 47.08 -0.56 27.67
N LEU A 23 47.26 -1.88 27.44
CA LEU A 23 46.80 -2.55 26.23
C LEU A 23 45.29 -2.34 26.07
N LEU A 24 44.87 -1.75 24.95
CA LEU A 24 43.50 -1.88 24.48
C LEU A 24 43.30 -3.31 23.99
N ALA A 25 42.83 -4.18 24.90
CA ALA A 25 42.11 -5.35 24.46
C ALA A 25 40.87 -4.86 23.71
N THR A 26 40.83 -5.12 22.40
CA THR A 26 39.61 -4.90 21.62
C THR A 26 38.50 -5.72 22.24
N GLU A 27 37.53 -5.05 22.89
CA GLU A 27 36.24 -5.66 23.14
C GLU A 27 35.73 -6.17 21.79
N ARG A 28 35.41 -7.47 21.70
CA ARG A 28 34.66 -7.96 20.55
C ARG A 28 33.37 -7.13 20.50
N LYS A 29 33.12 -6.45 19.37
CA LYS A 29 31.74 -6.11 19.00
C LYS A 29 30.95 -7.39 19.20
N THR A 30 29.98 -7.38 20.12
CA THR A 30 28.99 -8.44 20.20
C THR A 30 28.28 -8.47 18.86
N ASP A 31 28.27 -9.62 18.19
CA ASP A 31 27.75 -9.80 16.84
C ASP A 31 26.39 -9.09 16.72
N ALA A 32 26.35 -7.95 16.04
CA ALA A 32 25.16 -7.15 15.86
C ALA A 32 24.35 -7.79 14.73
N ALA A 33 23.72 -8.91 15.10
CA ALA A 33 23.02 -9.81 14.21
C ALA A 33 21.88 -9.10 13.46
N PRO A 34 21.51 -9.59 12.26
CA PRO A 34 20.35 -9.08 11.52
C PRO A 34 19.11 -9.02 12.42
N ILE A 35 18.47 -7.85 12.46
CA ILE A 35 17.37 -7.56 13.37
C ILE A 35 16.05 -7.88 12.66
N PRO A 36 15.31 -8.94 13.05
CA PRO A 36 14.02 -9.26 12.46
C PRO A 36 12.94 -8.31 13.00
N GLU A 37 12.23 -7.64 12.09
CA GLU A 37 11.02 -6.89 12.41
C GLU A 37 9.84 -7.87 12.39
N THR A 38 9.07 -7.94 13.50
CA THR A 38 8.04 -8.98 13.67
C THR A 38 6.71 -8.44 14.22
N VAL A 39 5.61 -9.08 13.80
CA VAL A 39 4.24 -8.86 14.28
C VAL A 39 3.66 -10.22 14.71
N THR A 40 2.93 -10.27 15.83
CA THR A 40 2.39 -11.54 16.37
C THR A 40 0.86 -11.53 16.41
N TYR A 41 0.25 -12.61 15.91
CA TYR A 41 -1.19 -12.85 15.86
C TYR A 41 -1.53 -14.11 16.68
N SER A 42 -2.27 -13.96 17.78
CA SER A 42 -2.68 -15.07 18.64
C SER A 42 -4.15 -15.43 18.45
N ALA A 43 -4.44 -16.71 18.22
CA ALA A 43 -5.82 -17.21 18.08
C ALA A 43 -6.63 -17.15 19.39
N LEU A 44 -5.96 -17.00 20.53
CA LEU A 44 -6.57 -16.88 21.86
C LEU A 44 -7.05 -15.44 22.09
N SER A 45 -6.16 -14.45 21.95
CA SER A 45 -6.51 -13.03 22.14
C SER A 45 -7.46 -12.50 21.06
N SER A 46 -7.60 -13.23 19.96
CA SER A 46 -8.46 -12.90 18.82
C SER A 46 -9.82 -13.60 18.86
N PHE A 47 -10.10 -14.44 19.86
CA PHE A 47 -11.40 -15.12 19.96
C PHE A 47 -12.47 -14.19 20.53
N GLY A 48 -13.63 -14.13 19.87
CA GLY A 48 -14.78 -13.35 20.34
C GLY A 48 -16.02 -13.56 19.49
N ALA A 49 -17.03 -12.71 19.71
CA ALA A 49 -18.34 -12.78 19.05
C ALA A 49 -18.35 -12.36 17.57
N SER A 50 -17.20 -11.93 17.02
CA SER A 50 -17.04 -11.54 15.62
C SER A 50 -15.97 -12.39 14.93
N GLN A 51 -16.24 -12.76 13.68
CA GLN A 51 -15.29 -13.45 12.81
C GLN A 51 -14.26 -12.46 12.25
N GLY A 52 -12.99 -12.85 12.16
CA GLY A 52 -11.91 -12.11 11.50
C GLY A 52 -11.04 -11.23 12.41
N ILE A 53 -11.28 -11.21 13.73
CA ILE A 53 -10.49 -10.42 14.69
C ILE A 53 -9.04 -10.90 14.64
N GLY A 54 -8.06 -10.00 14.59
CA GLY A 54 -6.64 -10.38 14.48
C GLY A 54 -6.32 -11.24 13.24
N ASN A 55 -7.17 -11.16 12.21
CA ASN A 55 -7.22 -12.02 11.02
C ASN A 55 -7.61 -13.49 11.27
N TRP A 56 -8.20 -13.81 12.43
CA TRP A 56 -8.63 -15.16 12.81
C TRP A 56 -10.14 -15.39 12.61
N PHE A 57 -10.48 -16.52 12.00
CA PHE A 57 -11.83 -16.97 11.69
C PHE A 57 -12.09 -18.37 12.26
N ASN A 58 -13.29 -18.62 12.76
CA ASN A 58 -13.75 -19.89 13.32
C ASN A 58 -14.66 -20.58 12.30
N MET A 59 -14.27 -21.77 11.86
CA MET A 59 -14.78 -22.45 10.67
C MET A 59 -15.04 -23.93 10.92
N LYS A 60 -15.72 -24.56 9.97
CA LYS A 60 -15.74 -26.01 9.78
C LYS A 60 -15.15 -26.38 8.43
N LYS A 61 -14.80 -27.66 8.27
CA LYS A 61 -14.51 -28.26 6.97
C LYS A 61 -15.43 -29.46 6.73
N THR A 62 -16.09 -29.49 5.58
CA THR A 62 -16.95 -30.60 5.14
C THR A 62 -16.37 -31.20 3.86
N GLY A 63 -15.74 -32.37 3.96
CA GLY A 63 -14.98 -32.94 2.84
C GLY A 63 -13.79 -32.05 2.45
N THR A 64 -13.87 -31.42 1.27
CA THR A 64 -12.86 -30.45 0.79
C THR A 64 -13.23 -28.99 1.05
N VAL A 65 -14.50 -28.69 1.37
CA VAL A 65 -15.03 -27.32 1.43
C VAL A 65 -14.87 -26.74 2.84
N TYR A 66 -14.36 -25.52 2.94
CA TYR A 66 -14.35 -24.74 4.18
C TYR A 66 -15.54 -23.79 4.22
N SER A 67 -16.10 -23.57 5.41
CA SER A 67 -17.18 -22.58 5.63
C SER A 67 -17.14 -22.05 7.08
N TYR A 68 -17.61 -20.83 7.33
CA TYR A 68 -17.72 -20.30 8.70
C TYR A 68 -18.66 -21.13 9.58
N LEU A 69 -18.36 -21.19 10.88
CA LEU A 69 -19.32 -21.68 11.88
C LEU A 69 -20.42 -20.63 12.07
N GLY A 70 -21.69 -21.06 11.95
CA GLY A 70 -22.82 -20.15 11.83
C GLY A 70 -23.36 -19.54 13.13
N THR A 71 -22.96 -20.01 14.32
CA THR A 71 -23.55 -19.55 15.59
C THR A 71 -22.50 -19.29 16.66
N TYR A 72 -22.48 -18.07 17.22
CA TYR A 72 -21.75 -17.77 18.45
C TYR A 72 -22.67 -17.97 19.67
N ASP A 73 -22.26 -18.86 20.57
CA ASP A 73 -22.88 -19.11 21.86
C ASP A 73 -22.07 -18.40 22.95
N ALA A 74 -22.66 -17.38 23.57
CA ALA A 74 -22.02 -16.58 24.61
C ALA A 74 -22.04 -17.26 26.00
N THR A 75 -22.70 -18.42 26.15
CA THR A 75 -22.78 -19.14 27.43
C THR A 75 -21.39 -19.60 27.85
N THR A 76 -20.94 -19.26 29.07
CA THR A 76 -19.60 -19.63 29.54
C THR A 76 -19.44 -21.17 29.61
N PRO A 77 -18.42 -21.75 28.95
CA PRO A 77 -17.40 -21.11 28.12
C PRO A 77 -17.87 -20.87 26.67
N ALA A 78 -17.75 -19.62 26.22
CA ALA A 78 -18.29 -19.19 24.93
C ALA A 78 -17.64 -19.90 23.73
N LYS A 79 -18.44 -20.20 22.70
CA LYS A 79 -18.02 -21.01 21.54
C LYS A 79 -18.73 -20.62 20.24
N TRP A 80 -18.00 -20.70 19.13
CA TRP A 80 -18.59 -20.81 17.79
C TRP A 80 -18.96 -22.27 17.53
N LYS A 81 -20.15 -22.53 16.97
CA LYS A 81 -20.69 -23.87 16.73
C LYS A 81 -21.68 -23.91 15.56
N GLU A 82 -21.99 -25.10 15.09
CA GLU A 82 -23.18 -25.37 14.26
C GLU A 82 -24.46 -25.50 15.11
N ALA A 83 -25.62 -25.51 14.46
CA ALA A 83 -26.93 -25.66 15.12
C ALA A 83 -27.10 -27.01 15.86
N SER A 84 -26.45 -28.08 15.41
CA SER A 84 -26.35 -29.38 16.10
C SER A 84 -25.53 -29.32 17.41
N GLY A 85 -24.76 -28.25 17.61
CA GLY A 85 -23.80 -28.09 18.70
C GLY A 85 -22.36 -28.47 18.35
N TYR A 86 -22.14 -29.14 17.20
CA TYR A 86 -20.84 -29.65 16.74
C TYR A 86 -20.68 -29.52 15.21
N PRO A 87 -19.46 -29.32 14.68
CA PRO A 87 -18.23 -29.05 15.41
C PRO A 87 -18.31 -27.69 16.14
N TYR A 88 -17.43 -27.49 17.12
CA TYR A 88 -17.30 -26.20 17.79
C TYR A 88 -15.85 -25.78 17.98
N VAL A 89 -15.66 -24.47 18.11
CA VAL A 89 -14.38 -23.81 18.32
C VAL A 89 -14.54 -22.74 19.40
N ARG A 90 -13.52 -22.63 20.26
CA ARG A 90 -13.46 -21.79 21.45
C ARG A 90 -12.20 -20.91 21.43
N ASP A 91 -12.02 -20.16 22.52
CA ASP A 91 -10.80 -19.44 22.87
C ASP A 91 -9.52 -20.27 22.63
N SER A 92 -9.43 -21.42 23.30
CA SER A 92 -8.27 -22.33 23.27
C SER A 92 -8.64 -23.76 22.88
N PHE A 93 -9.89 -24.04 22.51
CA PHE A 93 -10.38 -25.41 22.33
C PHE A 93 -11.11 -25.63 21.01
N PHE A 94 -11.06 -26.88 20.54
CA PHE A 94 -11.70 -27.38 19.33
C PHE A 94 -12.45 -28.66 19.68
N HIS A 95 -13.55 -28.94 18.99
CA HIS A 95 -14.21 -30.24 19.02
C HIS A 95 -14.81 -30.56 17.64
N PRO A 96 -14.36 -31.63 16.96
CA PRO A 96 -14.90 -32.04 15.67
C PRO A 96 -16.32 -32.63 15.79
N GLU A 97 -16.93 -32.88 14.65
CA GLU A 97 -18.05 -33.81 14.47
C GLU A 97 -17.57 -34.95 13.55
N THR A 98 -18.26 -36.10 13.55
CA THR A 98 -17.87 -37.28 12.74
C THR A 98 -17.69 -36.99 11.24
N THR A 99 -18.39 -36.00 10.69
CA THR A 99 -18.34 -35.62 9.25
C THR A 99 -17.82 -34.21 8.98
N ASN A 100 -17.55 -33.41 10.03
CA ASN A 100 -17.17 -32.01 9.92
C ASN A 100 -16.01 -31.69 10.87
N ASP A 101 -14.89 -31.23 10.31
CA ASP A 101 -13.72 -30.86 11.12
C ASP A 101 -13.96 -29.50 11.81
N ALA A 102 -13.41 -29.33 13.02
CA ALA A 102 -13.34 -28.04 13.70
C ALA A 102 -12.11 -27.27 13.21
N VAL A 103 -12.27 -26.01 12.82
CA VAL A 103 -11.21 -25.25 12.13
C VAL A 103 -11.05 -23.83 12.70
N LYS A 104 -9.81 -23.40 12.92
CA LYS A 104 -9.44 -21.98 12.93
C LYS A 104 -8.67 -21.66 11.67
N LYS A 105 -8.98 -20.54 11.03
CA LYS A 105 -8.27 -19.99 9.88
C LYS A 105 -7.63 -18.68 10.31
N TRP A 106 -6.37 -18.47 9.98
CA TRP A 106 -5.74 -17.15 10.01
C TRP A 106 -5.46 -16.70 8.58
N VAL A 107 -5.62 -15.41 8.27
CA VAL A 107 -5.30 -14.85 6.95
C VAL A 107 -4.15 -13.87 7.08
N ALA A 108 -3.18 -13.97 6.19
CA ALA A 108 -2.02 -13.09 6.15
C ALA A 108 -2.46 -11.68 5.71
N PRO A 109 -2.28 -10.64 6.55
CA PRO A 109 -2.66 -9.28 6.18
C PRO A 109 -1.69 -8.63 5.17
N GLN A 110 -0.48 -9.18 5.05
CA GLN A 110 0.57 -8.74 4.14
C GLN A 110 1.52 -9.92 3.85
N ALA A 111 2.42 -9.75 2.88
CA ALA A 111 3.46 -10.74 2.61
C ALA A 111 4.50 -10.79 3.74
N GLY A 112 4.92 -11.99 4.15
CA GLY A 112 5.72 -12.21 5.35
C GLY A 112 6.18 -13.65 5.51
N ASN A 113 7.14 -13.90 6.39
CA ASN A 113 7.44 -15.25 6.85
C ASN A 113 6.87 -15.50 8.23
N VAL A 114 6.04 -16.54 8.37
CA VAL A 114 5.44 -16.87 9.65
C VAL A 114 6.17 -18.00 10.36
N THR A 115 6.24 -17.91 11.67
CA THR A 115 6.49 -19.04 12.57
C THR A 115 5.24 -19.34 13.36
N ILE A 116 4.81 -20.60 13.29
CA ILE A 116 3.62 -21.11 13.96
C ILE A 116 4.06 -21.81 15.26
N THR A 117 3.41 -21.48 16.37
CA THR A 117 3.60 -22.14 17.67
C THR A 117 2.26 -22.46 18.32
N GLY A 118 2.27 -23.30 19.36
CA GLY A 118 1.08 -23.72 20.12
C GLY A 118 0.90 -25.25 20.07
N ASN A 119 0.96 -25.88 21.24
CA ASN A 119 0.84 -27.34 21.39
C ASN A 119 -0.62 -27.79 21.24
N VAL A 120 -0.82 -29.00 20.71
CA VAL A 120 -2.11 -29.69 20.65
C VAL A 120 -2.19 -30.68 21.80
N LEU A 121 -3.20 -30.55 22.66
CA LEU A 121 -3.38 -31.37 23.85
C LEU A 121 -4.80 -31.92 23.95
N LYS A 122 -4.95 -33.23 24.18
CA LYS A 122 -6.25 -33.86 24.42
C LYS A 122 -6.69 -33.70 25.87
N VAL A 123 -7.94 -33.28 26.06
CA VAL A 123 -8.49 -32.97 27.40
C VAL A 123 -8.93 -34.23 28.16
N ASN A 124 -9.39 -35.26 27.44
CA ASN A 124 -9.95 -36.49 28.03
C ASN A 124 -9.27 -37.74 27.47
N ALA A 125 -8.78 -38.61 28.37
CA ALA A 125 -8.09 -39.86 28.05
C ALA A 125 -9.02 -40.99 27.56
N SER A 126 -10.35 -40.82 27.64
CA SER A 126 -11.35 -41.78 27.16
C SER A 126 -11.70 -41.63 25.67
N SER A 127 -11.06 -40.68 24.97
CA SER A 127 -11.23 -40.46 23.52
C SER A 127 -10.39 -41.44 22.69
N ASN A 128 -10.85 -41.75 21.48
CA ASN A 128 -10.10 -42.48 20.45
C ASN A 128 -8.95 -41.65 19.81
N GLY A 129 -8.92 -40.33 20.05
CA GLY A 129 -7.97 -39.37 19.52
C GLY A 129 -8.56 -38.35 18.53
N VAL A 130 -7.73 -37.43 18.07
CA VAL A 130 -8.05 -36.56 16.90
C VAL A 130 -6.91 -36.58 15.91
N ILE A 131 -7.17 -36.21 14.67
CA ILE A 131 -6.14 -35.92 13.68
C ILE A 131 -6.02 -34.40 13.54
N ALA A 132 -4.97 -33.85 14.14
CA ALA A 132 -4.63 -32.44 14.00
C ALA A 132 -3.84 -32.20 12.71
N LYS A 133 -4.12 -31.09 12.02
CA LYS A 133 -3.48 -30.72 10.74
C LYS A 133 -3.28 -29.20 10.66
N ILE A 134 -2.20 -28.78 10.00
CA ILE A 134 -1.98 -27.39 9.57
C ILE A 134 -1.89 -27.39 8.04
N PHE A 135 -2.62 -26.48 7.38
CA PHE A 135 -2.47 -26.20 5.94
C PHE A 135 -2.09 -24.73 5.70
N LYS A 136 -1.33 -24.45 4.64
CA LYS A 136 -1.26 -23.15 3.97
C LYS A 136 -2.06 -23.26 2.67
N ASN A 137 -3.12 -22.48 2.52
CA ASN A 137 -4.11 -22.60 1.44
C ASN A 137 -4.54 -24.08 1.31
N THR A 138 -4.21 -24.72 0.19
CA THR A 138 -4.48 -26.15 -0.09
C THR A 138 -3.34 -27.10 0.33
N THR A 139 -2.15 -26.59 0.64
CA THR A 139 -0.95 -27.38 0.97
C THR A 139 -0.92 -27.76 2.44
N GLN A 140 -0.88 -29.05 2.77
CA GLN A 140 -0.70 -29.50 4.17
C GLN A 140 0.77 -29.28 4.60
N LEU A 141 0.97 -28.52 5.68
CA LEU A 141 2.29 -28.28 6.27
C LEU A 141 2.66 -29.32 7.33
N TRP A 142 1.68 -29.74 8.13
CA TRP A 142 1.90 -30.64 9.28
C TRP A 142 0.64 -31.45 9.60
N SER A 143 0.83 -32.64 10.18
CA SER A 143 -0.25 -33.40 10.82
C SER A 143 0.28 -34.34 11.90
N ALA A 144 -0.54 -34.59 12.93
CA ALA A 144 -0.34 -35.68 13.88
C ALA A 144 -1.69 -36.27 14.35
N THR A 145 -1.71 -37.57 14.62
CA THR A 145 -2.79 -38.21 15.39
C THR A 145 -2.50 -38.07 16.88
N VAL A 146 -3.41 -37.45 17.63
CA VAL A 146 -3.25 -37.12 19.05
C VAL A 146 -4.25 -37.96 19.86
N THR A 147 -3.77 -39.03 20.47
CA THR A 147 -4.60 -40.05 21.17
C THR A 147 -4.49 -40.00 22.70
N SER A 148 -3.63 -39.15 23.26
CA SER A 148 -3.41 -39.06 24.71
C SER A 148 -3.17 -37.61 25.13
N ALA A 149 -3.20 -37.34 26.44
CA ALA A 149 -2.94 -36.03 27.04
C ALA A 149 -1.44 -35.64 27.06
N ALA A 150 -0.67 -36.09 26.07
CA ALA A 150 0.70 -35.64 25.82
C ALA A 150 0.68 -34.62 24.68
N ASP A 151 1.46 -33.55 24.82
CA ASP A 151 1.53 -32.47 23.83
C ASP A 151 2.04 -32.98 22.47
N ALA A 152 1.24 -32.80 21.43
CA ALA A 152 1.74 -32.82 20.05
C ALA A 152 2.14 -31.38 19.65
N THR A 153 3.43 -31.11 19.64
CA THR A 153 3.98 -29.83 19.18
C THR A 153 4.14 -29.84 17.64
N PRO A 154 3.53 -28.89 16.92
CA PRO A 154 3.79 -28.72 15.49
C PRO A 154 5.27 -28.53 15.17
N SER A 155 5.78 -29.27 14.19
CA SER A 155 7.17 -29.24 13.74
C SER A 155 7.24 -28.93 12.24
N GLY A 156 8.34 -28.31 11.78
CA GLY A 156 8.48 -27.89 10.38
C GLY A 156 7.57 -26.73 9.96
N VAL A 157 6.96 -26.02 10.92
CA VAL A 157 6.03 -24.89 10.69
C VAL A 157 6.60 -23.54 11.13
N SER A 158 7.93 -23.44 11.19
CA SER A 158 8.65 -22.17 11.26
C SER A 158 9.01 -21.67 9.86
N ASN A 159 9.22 -20.36 9.71
CA ASN A 159 9.80 -19.78 8.51
C ASN A 159 9.00 -20.04 7.21
N ILE A 160 7.67 -20.12 7.32
CA ILE A 160 6.74 -20.40 6.22
C ILE A 160 6.39 -19.08 5.52
N HIS A 161 6.71 -18.95 4.24
CA HIS A 161 6.33 -17.77 3.46
C HIS A 161 4.82 -17.71 3.22
N VAL A 162 4.23 -16.53 3.38
CA VAL A 162 2.84 -16.19 3.06
C VAL A 162 2.80 -14.88 2.28
N GLU A 163 1.91 -14.79 1.30
CA GLU A 163 1.52 -13.57 0.60
C GLU A 163 0.30 -12.93 1.27
N ALA A 164 0.03 -11.65 1.00
CA ALA A 164 -1.22 -11.02 1.45
C ALA A 164 -2.45 -11.82 0.95
N GLY A 165 -3.35 -12.19 1.85
CA GLY A 165 -4.53 -13.02 1.54
C GLY A 165 -4.31 -14.54 1.59
N ASP A 166 -3.08 -15.03 1.77
CA ASP A 166 -2.85 -16.45 2.05
C ASP A 166 -3.47 -16.86 3.39
N ALA A 167 -4.03 -18.07 3.45
CA ALA A 167 -4.71 -18.61 4.62
C ALA A 167 -3.91 -19.75 5.28
N LEU A 168 -3.84 -19.74 6.61
CA LEU A 168 -3.35 -20.84 7.44
C LEU A 168 -4.53 -21.50 8.14
N TYR A 169 -4.76 -22.79 7.87
CA TYR A 169 -5.85 -23.56 8.44
C TYR A 169 -5.35 -24.51 9.52
N PHE A 170 -5.91 -24.39 10.72
CA PHE A 170 -5.67 -25.21 11.90
C PHE A 170 -6.89 -26.11 12.09
N VAL A 171 -6.75 -27.39 11.75
CA VAL A 171 -7.86 -28.32 11.56
C VAL A 171 -7.76 -29.45 12.59
N ILE A 172 -8.86 -29.70 13.31
CA ILE A 172 -9.05 -30.86 14.18
C ILE A 172 -10.15 -31.74 13.59
N ASN A 173 -9.78 -32.96 13.22
CA ASN A 173 -10.64 -34.00 12.64
C ASN A 173 -10.82 -35.16 13.65
N ALA A 174 -12.00 -35.79 13.71
CA ALA A 174 -12.27 -36.91 14.62
C ALA A 174 -11.51 -38.19 14.21
N ASN A 175 -10.96 -38.96 15.17
CA ASN A 175 -10.25 -40.22 14.86
C ASN A 175 -11.21 -41.43 14.84
N GLY A 176 -12.18 -41.39 13.93
CA GLY A 176 -13.19 -42.45 13.73
C GLY A 176 -14.57 -42.08 14.28
N ASP A 177 -14.65 -41.68 15.54
CA ASP A 177 -15.84 -41.08 16.14
C ASP A 177 -15.47 -39.86 17.00
N MET A 178 -16.43 -38.99 17.29
CA MET A 178 -16.21 -37.70 17.95
C MET A 178 -16.27 -37.73 19.49
N ASN A 179 -16.34 -38.90 20.14
CA ASN A 179 -16.62 -38.94 21.57
C ASN A 179 -15.42 -38.46 22.42
N PHE A 180 -15.69 -37.51 23.31
CA PHE A 180 -14.70 -36.87 24.19
C PHE A 180 -13.59 -36.11 23.43
N ASP A 181 -13.92 -35.54 22.28
CA ASP A 181 -12.92 -34.96 21.36
C ASP A 181 -12.47 -33.51 21.62
N GLU A 182 -12.86 -32.91 22.75
CA GLU A 182 -12.36 -31.59 23.11
C GLU A 182 -10.82 -31.59 23.20
N THR A 183 -10.22 -30.70 22.41
CA THR A 183 -8.78 -30.62 22.18
C THR A 183 -8.35 -29.18 22.41
N ASN A 184 -7.39 -28.98 23.32
CA ASN A 184 -6.79 -27.68 23.59
C ASN A 184 -5.73 -27.40 22.52
N TRP A 185 -5.87 -26.29 21.80
CA TRP A 185 -4.89 -25.76 20.87
C TRP A 185 -5.06 -24.25 20.74
N SER A 186 -4.02 -23.50 21.10
CA SER A 186 -3.98 -22.03 20.96
C SER A 186 -2.86 -21.64 20.01
N PRO A 187 -3.08 -21.73 18.68
CA PRO A 187 -2.05 -21.40 17.72
C PRO A 187 -1.70 -19.90 17.74
N VAL A 188 -0.41 -19.60 17.62
CA VAL A 188 0.15 -18.26 17.51
C VAL A 188 1.00 -18.20 16.25
N VAL A 189 0.78 -17.15 15.45
CA VAL A 189 1.45 -16.88 14.18
C VAL A 189 2.29 -15.62 14.37
N THR A 190 3.62 -15.76 14.41
CA THR A 190 4.54 -14.61 14.43
C THR A 190 5.10 -14.41 13.03
N MET A 191 4.75 -13.29 12.40
CA MET A 191 5.21 -12.90 11.07
C MET A 191 6.46 -12.03 11.19
N THR A 192 7.56 -12.42 10.55
CA THR A 192 8.68 -11.54 10.19
C THR A 192 8.33 -10.80 8.91
N THR A 193 8.39 -9.47 8.96
CA THR A 193 7.98 -8.56 7.87
C THR A 193 9.17 -7.94 7.15
N ALA A 194 10.29 -7.78 7.87
CA ALA A 194 11.55 -7.31 7.35
C ALA A 194 12.73 -7.83 8.17
N ILE A 195 13.94 -7.72 7.63
CA ILE A 195 15.21 -7.86 8.37
C ILE A 195 16.03 -6.61 8.15
N LYS A 196 16.38 -5.88 9.21
CA LYS A 196 17.32 -4.74 9.15
C LYS A 196 18.75 -5.18 9.50
N ILE A 197 19.73 -4.64 8.80
CA ILE A 197 21.17 -4.87 9.00
C ILE A 197 21.85 -3.50 8.96
N GLU A 198 22.50 -3.06 10.05
CA GLU A 198 23.26 -1.80 10.04
C GLU A 198 24.54 -2.00 9.20
N ALA A 199 24.96 -0.99 8.43
CA ALA A 199 26.07 -1.17 7.50
C ALA A 199 27.38 -1.50 8.24
N GLU A 200 27.61 -0.88 9.42
CA GLU A 200 28.77 -1.13 10.26
C GLU A 200 28.66 -2.40 11.12
N SER A 201 27.58 -3.18 11.04
CA SER A 201 27.42 -4.45 11.78
C SER A 201 28.07 -5.65 11.07
N TYR A 202 28.97 -5.40 10.11
CA TYR A 202 29.68 -6.44 9.36
C TYR A 202 30.51 -7.36 10.26
N ASP A 203 30.52 -8.65 9.93
CA ASP A 203 31.42 -9.66 10.50
C ASP A 203 32.85 -9.52 9.96
N SER A 204 32.98 -9.13 8.69
CA SER A 204 34.27 -8.82 8.05
C SER A 204 34.09 -7.83 6.91
N MET A 205 35.15 -7.11 6.56
CA MET A 205 35.12 -6.11 5.49
C MET A 205 36.49 -5.95 4.80
N SER A 206 36.52 -5.19 3.70
CA SER A 206 37.74 -4.66 3.11
C SER A 206 37.51 -3.25 2.55
N GLY A 207 38.55 -2.40 2.60
CA GLY A 207 38.59 -1.02 2.07
C GLY A 207 37.81 0.05 2.86
N VAL A 208 36.67 -0.32 3.43
CA VAL A 208 35.72 0.61 4.06
C VAL A 208 36.17 1.22 5.38
N SER A 209 35.52 2.34 5.74
CA SER A 209 35.64 3.00 7.04
C SER A 209 34.27 3.23 7.68
N ALA A 210 34.09 2.85 8.95
CA ALA A 210 32.91 3.25 9.74
C ALA A 210 33.11 4.65 10.34
N ALA A 211 32.07 5.48 10.31
CA ALA A 211 32.05 6.83 10.88
C ALA A 211 30.68 7.15 11.50
N ALA A 212 30.58 8.17 12.35
CA ALA A 212 29.28 8.64 12.84
C ALA A 212 28.42 9.20 11.69
N THR A 213 27.13 8.88 11.67
CA THR A 213 26.21 9.36 10.61
C THR A 213 25.51 10.67 10.98
N THR A 214 25.20 11.45 9.95
CA THR A 214 24.30 12.62 10.03
C THR A 214 22.83 12.26 9.75
N ASP A 215 22.53 11.00 9.44
CA ASP A 215 21.17 10.54 9.13
C ASP A 215 20.23 10.59 10.34
N THR A 216 18.94 10.59 10.07
CA THR A 216 17.89 10.56 11.09
C THR A 216 17.97 9.25 11.89
N GLY A 217 17.99 9.38 13.22
CA GLY A 217 18.24 8.28 14.15
C GLY A 217 19.70 8.21 14.67
N GLY A 218 20.64 8.85 13.97
CA GLY A 218 22.06 8.80 14.33
C GLY A 218 22.65 7.38 14.18
N GLY A 219 23.68 7.09 14.97
CA GLY A 219 24.44 5.83 14.87
C GLY A 219 25.72 6.00 14.06
N GLN A 220 26.09 4.98 13.28
CA GLN A 220 27.22 5.04 12.35
C GLN A 220 26.75 4.78 10.92
N GLN A 221 27.67 4.95 9.99
CA GLN A 221 27.56 4.60 8.58
C GLN A 221 28.88 3.98 8.12
N VAL A 222 28.83 3.20 7.07
CA VAL A 222 29.99 2.83 6.26
C VAL A 222 30.21 3.89 5.18
N GLY A 223 31.46 4.31 4.99
CA GLY A 223 31.91 5.13 3.87
C GLY A 223 33.25 4.64 3.33
N SER A 224 33.83 5.39 2.40
CA SER A 224 35.04 4.97 1.64
C SER A 224 34.85 3.63 0.93
N PHE A 225 33.66 3.41 0.35
CA PHE A 225 33.28 2.15 -0.29
C PHE A 225 33.52 2.23 -1.80
N ASP A 226 34.56 1.55 -2.27
CA ASP A 226 35.04 1.58 -3.65
C ASP A 226 34.82 0.25 -4.40
N THR A 227 35.13 0.22 -5.70
CA THR A 227 35.13 -1.02 -6.49
C THR A 227 36.15 -2.02 -5.94
N ASN A 228 35.68 -3.26 -5.69
CA ASN A 228 36.33 -4.39 -5.01
C ASN A 228 36.27 -4.39 -3.47
N ASP A 229 35.81 -3.32 -2.84
CA ASP A 229 35.55 -3.32 -1.40
C ASP A 229 34.33 -4.18 -1.07
N TYR A 230 34.22 -4.61 0.19
CA TYR A 230 33.10 -5.42 0.62
C TYR A 230 32.76 -5.34 2.11
N LEU A 231 31.52 -5.70 2.41
CA LEU A 231 30.96 -5.97 3.74
C LEU A 231 30.42 -7.41 3.73
N VAL A 232 30.63 -8.16 4.82
CA VAL A 232 30.09 -9.52 4.99
C VAL A 232 29.21 -9.58 6.23
N TYR A 233 28.03 -10.17 6.09
CA TYR A 233 27.10 -10.45 7.18
C TYR A 233 26.80 -11.94 7.22
N ASN A 234 27.11 -12.59 8.33
CA ASN A 234 26.98 -14.04 8.47
C ASN A 234 25.55 -14.45 8.87
N ASN A 235 25.15 -15.66 8.47
CA ASN A 235 23.93 -16.33 8.93
C ASN A 235 22.61 -15.58 8.71
N VAL A 236 22.47 -14.81 7.62
CA VAL A 236 21.22 -14.13 7.28
C VAL A 236 20.22 -15.11 6.69
N ASN A 237 19.05 -15.25 7.33
CA ASN A 237 17.98 -16.13 6.86
C ASN A 237 17.12 -15.43 5.79
N LEU A 238 17.40 -15.75 4.52
CA LEU A 238 16.71 -15.23 3.34
C LEU A 238 15.41 -15.97 2.98
N SER A 239 15.03 -17.01 3.72
CA SER A 239 13.81 -17.77 3.44
C SER A 239 12.52 -16.93 3.52
N GLY A 240 12.61 -15.67 3.96
CA GLY A 240 11.58 -14.63 4.05
C GLY A 240 10.67 -14.43 2.84
N GLY A 241 11.10 -14.92 1.66
CA GLY A 241 10.52 -14.55 0.38
C GLY A 241 10.77 -13.08 0.03
N TYR A 242 11.86 -12.50 0.55
CA TYR A 242 12.20 -11.09 0.36
C TYR A 242 12.31 -10.74 -1.12
N LYS A 243 11.48 -9.79 -1.54
CA LYS A 243 11.36 -9.32 -2.93
C LYS A 243 12.17 -8.05 -3.16
N THR A 244 12.38 -7.28 -2.11
CA THR A 244 13.06 -5.98 -2.13
C THR A 244 14.19 -5.97 -1.12
N LEU A 245 15.33 -5.46 -1.56
CA LEU A 245 16.40 -5.00 -0.69
C LEU A 245 16.37 -3.47 -0.70
N GLU A 246 16.26 -2.86 0.46
CA GLU A 246 16.38 -1.43 0.70
C GLU A 246 17.80 -1.13 1.20
N ALA A 247 18.39 -0.01 0.78
CA ALA A 247 19.59 0.54 1.39
C ALA A 247 19.41 2.04 1.64
N ARG A 248 19.84 2.49 2.83
CA ARG A 248 19.84 3.88 3.23
C ARG A 248 21.19 4.49 2.89
N VAL A 249 21.24 5.25 1.81
CA VAL A 249 22.49 5.67 1.14
C VAL A 249 22.58 7.17 0.96
N ALA A 250 23.80 7.68 0.86
CA ALA A 250 24.11 9.05 0.49
C ALA A 250 25.24 9.09 -0.54
N ASP A 251 25.03 9.79 -1.66
CA ASP A 251 25.96 9.92 -2.78
C ASP A 251 25.80 11.28 -3.48
N THR A 252 26.83 11.69 -4.23
CA THR A 252 26.91 12.91 -5.04
C THR A 252 26.81 12.67 -6.55
N ALA A 253 26.78 11.41 -6.99
CA ALA A 253 26.64 11.00 -8.39
C ALA A 253 25.51 9.97 -8.57
N THR A 254 25.31 9.52 -9.82
CA THR A 254 24.47 8.36 -10.13
C THR A 254 25.28 7.39 -10.97
N GLY A 255 25.17 6.09 -10.70
CA GLY A 255 25.84 5.05 -11.48
C GLY A 255 26.92 4.28 -10.75
N GLY A 256 27.26 4.65 -9.51
CA GLY A 256 28.00 3.77 -8.60
C GLY A 256 27.21 2.47 -8.39
N LYS A 257 27.88 1.32 -8.38
CA LYS A 257 27.22 0.01 -8.26
C LYS A 257 27.85 -0.88 -7.22
N PHE A 258 26.99 -1.51 -6.44
CA PHE A 258 27.34 -2.64 -5.59
C PHE A 258 26.37 -3.81 -5.81
N GLU A 259 26.84 -5.01 -5.53
CA GLU A 259 26.05 -6.23 -5.62
C GLU A 259 25.91 -6.85 -4.23
N VAL A 260 24.77 -7.47 -3.97
CA VAL A 260 24.61 -8.38 -2.83
C VAL A 260 24.69 -9.81 -3.35
N ARG A 261 25.60 -10.58 -2.78
CA ARG A 261 25.98 -11.93 -3.21
C ARG A 261 25.86 -12.94 -2.07
N LEU A 262 25.58 -14.20 -2.42
CA LEU A 262 25.51 -15.30 -1.45
C LEU A 262 26.87 -15.99 -1.27
N ASP A 263 27.23 -16.24 -0.02
CA ASP A 263 28.26 -17.16 0.48
C ASP A 263 29.71 -16.94 0.05
N SER A 264 29.98 -16.11 -0.97
CA SER A 264 31.33 -15.65 -1.34
C SER A 264 31.32 -14.41 -2.24
N LEU A 265 32.48 -13.73 -2.35
CA LEU A 265 32.72 -12.59 -3.25
C LEU A 265 32.53 -12.88 -4.75
N THR A 266 32.41 -14.15 -5.13
CA THR A 266 32.14 -14.64 -6.49
C THR A 266 30.87 -15.49 -6.57
N GLY A 267 30.10 -15.58 -5.48
CA GLY A 267 28.88 -16.37 -5.41
C GLY A 267 27.71 -15.70 -6.15
N PRO A 268 26.53 -16.36 -6.19
CA PRO A 268 25.34 -15.86 -6.89
C PRO A 268 24.99 -14.43 -6.46
N VAL A 269 24.77 -13.54 -7.43
CA VAL A 269 24.22 -12.20 -7.19
C VAL A 269 22.72 -12.33 -6.95
N ILE A 270 22.23 -11.75 -5.86
CA ILE A 270 20.81 -11.68 -5.53
C ILE A 270 20.25 -10.26 -5.65
N SER A 271 21.09 -9.23 -5.76
CA SER A 271 20.64 -7.89 -6.12
C SER A 271 21.82 -7.08 -6.66
N THR A 272 21.56 -6.21 -7.63
CA THR A 272 22.55 -5.25 -8.15
C THR A 272 21.98 -3.85 -7.94
N PHE A 273 22.53 -3.13 -6.97
CA PHE A 273 22.22 -1.72 -6.75
C PHE A 273 22.95 -0.88 -7.79
N THR A 274 22.23 0.04 -8.43
CA THR A 274 22.83 1.23 -9.02
C THR A 274 22.40 2.41 -8.18
N VAL A 275 23.35 3.06 -7.52
CA VAL A 275 23.08 4.18 -6.61
C VAL A 275 22.64 5.40 -7.43
N ALA A 276 21.54 6.01 -6.99
CA ALA A 276 21.03 7.29 -7.49
C ALA A 276 21.52 8.45 -6.62
N ASN A 277 21.61 9.65 -7.20
CA ASN A 277 22.17 10.82 -6.56
C ASN A 277 21.26 11.40 -5.46
N THR A 278 21.82 11.60 -4.27
CA THR A 278 21.10 12.13 -3.09
C THR A 278 21.45 13.58 -2.75
N ASP A 279 22.18 14.28 -3.65
CA ASP A 279 22.67 15.65 -3.50
C ASP A 279 23.77 15.86 -2.45
N GLY A 280 24.34 14.80 -1.85
CA GLY A 280 25.40 14.99 -0.88
C GLY A 280 25.72 13.76 -0.05
N TRP A 281 27.00 13.64 0.34
CA TRP A 281 27.52 12.60 1.24
C TRP A 281 26.84 12.47 2.61
N ASN A 282 26.06 13.47 3.01
CA ASN A 282 25.33 13.56 4.28
C ASN A 282 23.81 13.60 4.09
N ASN A 283 23.33 13.61 2.85
CA ASN A 283 21.91 13.64 2.49
C ASN A 283 21.48 12.19 2.24
N PHE A 284 20.85 11.56 3.23
CA PHE A 284 20.48 10.15 3.13
C PHE A 284 19.09 9.96 2.53
N GLU A 285 19.02 9.05 1.55
CA GLU A 285 17.78 8.58 0.94
C GLU A 285 17.69 7.05 1.03
N THR A 286 16.47 6.53 1.14
CA THR A 286 16.25 5.08 1.08
C THR A 286 16.01 4.70 -0.37
N GLN A 287 16.87 3.85 -0.93
CA GLN A 287 16.76 3.34 -2.29
C GLN A 287 16.51 1.83 -2.24
N SER A 288 15.61 1.34 -3.09
CA SER A 288 15.21 -0.07 -3.14
C SER A 288 15.76 -0.76 -4.38
N TRP A 289 15.95 -2.07 -4.39
CA TRP A 289 16.18 -2.84 -5.62
C TRP A 289 15.57 -4.24 -5.51
N PRO A 290 15.18 -4.87 -6.63
CA PRO A 290 14.76 -6.26 -6.65
C PRO A 290 15.81 -7.18 -6.04
N ILE A 291 15.31 -8.12 -5.25
CA ILE A 291 15.99 -9.37 -4.98
C ILE A 291 15.68 -10.31 -6.15
N THR A 292 16.71 -10.59 -6.96
CA THR A 292 16.63 -11.44 -8.15
C THR A 292 16.96 -12.88 -7.81
N GLY A 293 16.06 -13.80 -8.17
CA GLY A 293 16.23 -15.23 -7.96
C GLY A 293 15.67 -15.73 -6.62
N SER A 294 15.54 -17.05 -6.49
CA SER A 294 14.93 -17.72 -5.32
C SER A 294 15.93 -17.89 -4.17
N ALA A 295 16.51 -16.79 -3.68
CA ALA A 295 17.44 -16.83 -2.56
C ALA A 295 16.70 -17.18 -1.26
N THR A 296 16.86 -18.41 -0.78
CA THR A 296 16.14 -18.95 0.38
C THR A 296 17.05 -19.84 1.22
N GLY A 297 16.86 -19.85 2.54
CA GLY A 297 17.75 -20.51 3.47
C GLY A 297 18.63 -19.51 4.22
N THR A 298 19.59 -20.02 4.99
CA THR A 298 20.55 -19.21 5.74
C THR A 298 21.85 -19.09 4.94
N HIS A 299 22.25 -17.86 4.65
CA HIS A 299 23.43 -17.53 3.83
C HIS A 299 24.31 -16.48 4.50
N ASN A 300 25.56 -16.39 4.05
CA ASN A 300 26.37 -15.21 4.32
C ASN A 300 26.15 -14.19 3.18
N LEU A 301 25.80 -12.95 3.50
CA LEU A 301 25.62 -11.89 2.51
C LEU A 301 26.91 -11.12 2.33
N TYR A 302 27.37 -11.04 1.09
CA TYR A 302 28.49 -10.22 0.65
C TYR A 302 27.96 -9.01 -0.10
N VAL A 303 28.04 -7.82 0.50
CA VAL A 303 27.79 -6.55 -0.21
C VAL A 303 29.12 -6.11 -0.79
N LYS A 304 29.25 -6.06 -2.12
CA LYS A 304 30.52 -5.85 -2.83
C LYS A 304 30.43 -4.68 -3.80
N GLY A 305 31.34 -3.72 -3.71
CA GLY A 305 31.47 -2.65 -4.70
C GLY A 305 31.99 -3.18 -6.04
N VAL A 306 31.36 -2.80 -7.14
CA VAL A 306 31.69 -3.33 -8.49
C VAL A 306 31.87 -2.27 -9.59
N VAL A 307 31.31 -1.07 -9.43
CA VAL A 307 31.56 0.06 -10.35
C VAL A 307 31.61 1.36 -9.56
N GLY A 308 32.66 2.15 -9.75
CA GLY A 308 32.84 3.48 -9.14
C GLY A 308 33.87 3.53 -8.02
N ALA A 309 34.21 4.75 -7.61
CA ALA A 309 34.96 5.08 -6.40
C ALA A 309 34.14 6.14 -5.65
N GLY A 310 33.99 5.99 -4.34
CA GLY A 310 32.90 6.58 -3.58
C GLY A 310 31.55 6.10 -4.12
N ILE A 311 31.22 4.82 -3.95
CA ILE A 311 29.96 4.24 -4.45
C ILE A 311 28.76 4.76 -3.67
N ALA A 312 28.89 4.87 -2.35
CA ALA A 312 27.93 5.49 -1.43
C ALA A 312 28.55 5.58 -0.03
N ASN A 313 28.05 6.51 0.79
CA ASN A 313 27.95 6.27 2.22
C ASN A 313 26.68 5.44 2.47
N ILE A 314 26.75 4.40 3.30
CA ILE A 314 25.65 3.48 3.57
C ILE A 314 25.40 3.43 5.08
N ASN A 315 24.18 3.75 5.51
CA ASN A 315 23.77 3.66 6.92
C ASN A 315 23.29 2.23 7.24
N TRP A 316 22.33 1.70 6.49
CA TRP A 316 21.80 0.34 6.70
C TRP A 316 21.24 -0.29 5.43
N PHE A 317 21.07 -1.61 5.51
CA PHE A 317 20.32 -2.45 4.57
C PHE A 317 19.06 -2.98 5.25
N ARG A 318 17.99 -3.21 4.48
CA ARG A 318 16.75 -3.80 4.99
C ARG A 318 16.08 -4.66 3.94
N LEU A 319 15.86 -5.93 4.23
CA LEU A 319 15.17 -6.86 3.33
C LEU A 319 13.67 -6.83 3.63
N THR A 320 12.83 -6.61 2.62
CA THR A 320 11.37 -6.50 2.77
C THR A 320 10.63 -7.32 1.71
N ASN A 321 9.36 -7.64 2.01
CA ASN A 321 8.47 -8.38 1.11
C ASN A 321 7.62 -7.48 0.21
N ASN A 322 7.88 -6.17 0.23
CA ASN A 322 7.21 -5.19 -0.61
C ASN A 322 7.59 -5.40 -2.09
N ASN A 323 6.72 -4.96 -3.00
CA ASN A 323 7.09 -4.78 -4.39
C ASN A 323 8.17 -3.69 -4.52
N THR A 324 9.05 -3.84 -5.50
CA THR A 324 10.23 -2.98 -5.68
C THR A 324 9.90 -1.61 -6.25
N ARG A 325 8.69 -1.48 -6.83
CA ARG A 325 8.06 -0.28 -7.36
C ARG A 325 6.54 -0.44 -7.26
N GLY A 326 5.82 0.67 -7.17
CA GLY A 326 4.37 0.70 -7.01
C GLY A 326 3.92 0.27 -5.61
N ALA A 327 2.62 0.38 -5.37
CA ALA A 327 1.99 0.05 -4.10
C ALA A 327 1.92 -1.46 -3.88
N THR A 328 2.22 -1.86 -2.65
CA THR A 328 1.93 -3.20 -2.12
C THR A 328 0.50 -3.20 -1.59
N VAL A 329 -0.39 -3.91 -2.28
CA VAL A 329 -1.84 -3.95 -2.03
C VAL A 329 -2.28 -5.31 -1.46
N PRO A 330 -3.36 -5.37 -0.65
CA PRO A 330 -3.85 -6.63 -0.06
C PRO A 330 -4.75 -7.46 -1.00
N PHE A 331 -5.07 -6.95 -2.19
CA PHE A 331 -5.92 -7.63 -3.18
C PHE A 331 -5.09 -8.24 -4.33
N THR A 332 -5.71 -9.14 -5.10
CA THR A 332 -5.21 -9.54 -6.44
C THR A 332 -6.16 -9.03 -7.50
N THR A 333 -5.61 -8.29 -8.45
CA THR A 333 -6.27 -7.87 -9.70
C THR A 333 -6.23 -9.01 -10.71
N TYR A 334 -7.36 -9.21 -11.40
CA TYR A 334 -7.51 -10.11 -12.54
C TYR A 334 -8.06 -9.30 -13.73
N GLU A 335 -7.19 -8.96 -14.67
CA GLU A 335 -7.56 -8.25 -15.91
C GLU A 335 -8.49 -9.13 -16.76
N ALA A 336 -9.53 -8.56 -17.35
CA ALA A 336 -10.56 -9.31 -18.06
C ALA A 336 -10.06 -9.88 -19.39
N GLU A 337 -9.22 -9.16 -20.13
CA GLU A 337 -8.60 -9.64 -21.36
C GLU A 337 -7.59 -10.78 -21.13
N SER A 338 -7.17 -10.98 -19.88
CA SER A 338 -6.37 -12.14 -19.45
C SER A 338 -7.24 -13.33 -18.97
N GLY A 339 -8.56 -13.16 -18.88
CA GLY A 339 -9.51 -14.20 -18.52
C GLY A 339 -9.86 -15.13 -19.68
N THR A 340 -10.47 -16.28 -19.36
CA THR A 340 -11.05 -17.18 -20.36
C THR A 340 -12.38 -16.63 -20.84
N LEU A 341 -12.44 -16.18 -22.10
CA LEU A 341 -13.65 -15.66 -22.72
C LEU A 341 -14.61 -16.80 -23.12
N GLY A 342 -15.91 -16.56 -22.96
CA GLY A 342 -16.97 -17.53 -23.24
C GLY A 342 -18.14 -16.92 -24.02
N GLY A 343 -18.91 -17.77 -24.67
CA GLY A 343 -20.21 -17.43 -25.29
C GLY A 343 -20.17 -16.57 -26.56
N GLY A 344 -19.04 -15.99 -26.92
CA GLY A 344 -18.90 -15.01 -28.01
C GLY A 344 -18.09 -13.77 -27.62
N ALA A 345 -17.89 -13.54 -26.31
CA ALA A 345 -17.26 -12.35 -25.75
C ALA A 345 -15.96 -11.95 -26.46
N THR A 346 -15.80 -10.65 -26.65
CA THR A 346 -14.68 -10.04 -27.39
C THR A 346 -13.99 -8.98 -26.54
N THR A 347 -12.82 -8.49 -26.96
CA THR A 347 -12.16 -7.34 -26.31
C THR A 347 -12.33 -6.07 -27.13
N ASN A 348 -12.53 -4.94 -26.46
CA ASN A 348 -12.55 -3.59 -27.05
C ASN A 348 -13.54 -3.38 -28.23
N ASN A 349 -14.66 -4.11 -28.27
CA ASN A 349 -15.57 -4.17 -29.42
C ASN A 349 -16.68 -3.10 -29.45
N ASP A 350 -16.60 -2.06 -28.61
CA ASP A 350 -17.49 -0.89 -28.64
C ASP A 350 -16.69 0.41 -28.44
N ALA A 351 -16.76 1.30 -29.42
CA ALA A 351 -16.08 2.60 -29.44
C ALA A 351 -16.76 3.68 -28.57
N THR A 352 -17.95 3.40 -28.02
CA THR A 352 -18.59 4.23 -27.00
C THR A 352 -17.93 4.03 -25.62
N VAL A 353 -17.39 2.85 -25.36
CA VAL A 353 -16.51 2.58 -24.21
C VAL A 353 -15.11 3.09 -24.52
N LYS A 354 -14.57 3.95 -23.67
CA LYS A 354 -13.25 4.56 -23.85
C LYS A 354 -12.21 3.71 -23.14
N LYS A 355 -11.72 2.69 -23.84
CA LYS A 355 -10.65 1.79 -23.36
C LYS A 355 -9.40 2.53 -22.90
N GLU A 356 -9.18 3.77 -23.34
CA GLU A 356 -8.06 4.61 -22.93
C GLU A 356 -8.11 4.95 -21.43
N ALA A 357 -9.28 4.81 -20.79
CA ALA A 357 -9.51 4.89 -19.35
C ALA A 357 -9.66 3.51 -18.67
N SER A 358 -9.32 2.41 -19.33
CA SER A 358 -9.35 1.05 -18.78
C SER A 358 -7.94 0.59 -18.35
N SER A 359 -7.86 -0.40 -17.45
CA SER A 359 -6.59 -1.00 -17.07
C SER A 359 -5.95 -1.66 -18.30
N GLY A 360 -4.63 -1.54 -18.41
CA GLY A 360 -3.89 -2.01 -19.58
C GLY A 360 -4.35 -1.43 -20.94
N LYS A 361 -5.24 -0.44 -20.97
CA LYS A 361 -5.98 0.05 -22.15
C LYS A 361 -6.72 -1.04 -22.94
N SER A 362 -7.25 -2.05 -22.23
CA SER A 362 -8.12 -3.09 -22.78
C SER A 362 -9.28 -3.44 -21.84
N TYR A 363 -10.39 -3.95 -22.37
CA TYR A 363 -11.50 -4.49 -21.59
C TYR A 363 -12.22 -5.60 -22.38
N VAL A 364 -13.03 -6.43 -21.71
CA VAL A 364 -13.92 -7.43 -22.32
C VAL A 364 -15.33 -6.88 -22.49
N HIS A 365 -15.88 -6.98 -23.70
CA HIS A 365 -17.24 -6.60 -24.04
C HIS A 365 -18.17 -7.82 -24.03
N LEU A 366 -19.32 -7.68 -23.36
CA LEU A 366 -20.41 -8.66 -23.28
C LEU A 366 -21.70 -8.03 -23.80
N ASP A 367 -22.05 -8.24 -25.07
CA ASP A 367 -23.27 -7.71 -25.72
C ASP A 367 -24.35 -8.77 -25.95
N ALA A 368 -23.99 -10.05 -26.00
CA ALA A 368 -24.91 -11.16 -26.25
C ALA A 368 -25.18 -12.02 -25.00
N THR A 369 -26.35 -12.70 -25.00
CA THR A 369 -26.69 -13.63 -23.92
C THR A 369 -25.79 -14.87 -23.95
N ASN A 370 -25.28 -15.24 -22.77
CA ASN A 370 -24.28 -16.26 -22.48
C ASN A 370 -22.81 -15.86 -22.67
N GLU A 371 -22.52 -14.63 -23.08
CA GLU A 371 -21.14 -14.13 -23.09
C GLU A 371 -20.59 -13.97 -21.68
N SER A 372 -19.32 -14.31 -21.50
CA SER A 372 -18.67 -14.29 -20.19
C SER A 372 -17.16 -14.13 -20.24
N VAL A 373 -16.59 -13.79 -19.08
CA VAL A 373 -15.16 -13.88 -18.76
C VAL A 373 -15.00 -14.68 -17.46
N GLN A 374 -14.03 -15.61 -17.43
CA GLN A 374 -13.75 -16.47 -16.28
C GLN A 374 -12.26 -16.46 -15.89
N TRP A 375 -11.99 -16.47 -14.59
CA TRP A 375 -10.65 -16.65 -14.01
C TRP A 375 -10.64 -17.81 -13.00
N THR A 376 -9.44 -18.28 -12.64
CA THR A 376 -9.23 -19.20 -11.52
C THR A 376 -8.52 -18.44 -10.40
N ASN A 377 -9.13 -18.41 -9.22
CA ASN A 377 -8.65 -17.63 -8.09
C ASN A 377 -7.61 -18.40 -7.25
N VAL A 378 -6.61 -17.72 -6.71
CA VAL A 378 -5.48 -18.33 -5.96
C VAL A 378 -5.53 -18.11 -4.44
N ARG A 379 -6.47 -17.28 -3.95
CA ARG A 379 -6.57 -16.88 -2.53
C ARG A 379 -8.01 -16.95 -2.03
N ASP A 380 -8.22 -16.88 -0.73
CA ASP A 380 -9.58 -16.70 -0.22
C ASP A 380 -10.00 -15.22 -0.31
N ALA A 381 -11.28 -14.95 -0.59
CA ALA A 381 -11.81 -13.60 -0.71
C ALA A 381 -13.25 -13.48 -0.18
N ASN A 382 -13.50 -12.42 0.58
CA ASN A 382 -14.83 -12.02 1.08
C ASN A 382 -15.28 -10.64 0.54
N ARG A 383 -14.44 -10.01 -0.28
CA ARG A 383 -14.69 -8.77 -1.02
C ARG A 383 -14.21 -8.89 -2.45
N MET A 384 -15.01 -8.39 -3.37
CA MET A 384 -14.67 -8.22 -4.77
C MET A 384 -14.95 -6.79 -5.18
N ILE A 385 -14.02 -6.14 -5.88
CA ILE A 385 -14.31 -4.93 -6.67
C ILE A 385 -14.42 -5.38 -8.12
N VAL A 386 -15.43 -4.91 -8.84
CA VAL A 386 -15.51 -5.05 -10.30
C VAL A 386 -15.34 -3.66 -10.89
N ARG A 387 -14.41 -3.50 -11.84
CA ARG A 387 -14.31 -2.28 -12.65
C ARG A 387 -15.02 -2.50 -13.98
N TYR A 388 -15.97 -1.64 -14.29
CA TYR A 388 -16.97 -1.91 -15.32
C TYR A 388 -17.40 -0.64 -16.05
N SER A 389 -17.97 -0.84 -17.24
CA SER A 389 -18.71 0.15 -18.02
C SER A 389 -20.06 -0.44 -18.41
N ILE A 390 -21.12 0.36 -18.41
CA ILE A 390 -22.46 0.02 -18.89
C ILE A 390 -23.11 1.24 -19.56
N PRO A 391 -24.15 1.09 -20.41
CA PRO A 391 -24.77 2.22 -21.12
C PRO A 391 -25.10 3.42 -20.22
N GLN A 392 -24.83 4.63 -20.73
CA GLN A 392 -25.07 5.87 -19.99
C GLN A 392 -26.55 6.04 -19.60
N ASN A 393 -26.78 6.59 -18.40
CA ASN A 393 -28.08 6.77 -17.75
C ASN A 393 -28.84 5.44 -17.55
N SER A 394 -28.13 4.34 -17.25
CA SER A 394 -28.74 3.04 -17.00
C SER A 394 -28.29 2.40 -15.69
N SER A 395 -29.13 1.50 -15.18
CA SER A 395 -28.80 0.61 -14.07
C SER A 395 -29.36 -0.77 -14.37
N GLY A 396 -28.67 -1.82 -13.95
CA GLY A 396 -29.06 -3.20 -14.23
C GLY A 396 -28.21 -4.18 -13.43
N THR A 397 -28.19 -5.44 -13.86
CA THR A 397 -27.42 -6.49 -13.18
C THR A 397 -26.54 -7.28 -14.12
N LEU A 398 -25.47 -7.89 -13.60
CA LEU A 398 -24.62 -8.88 -14.29
C LEU A 398 -24.46 -10.14 -13.43
N ALA A 399 -24.54 -11.34 -14.00
CA ALA A 399 -24.50 -12.56 -13.21
C ALA A 399 -23.07 -12.94 -12.76
N LEU A 400 -22.89 -13.18 -11.46
CA LEU A 400 -21.69 -13.78 -10.88
C LEU A 400 -21.90 -15.29 -10.69
N TYR A 401 -20.98 -16.07 -11.25
CA TYR A 401 -20.89 -17.51 -11.08
C TYR A 401 -19.60 -17.88 -10.33
N VAL A 402 -19.67 -18.87 -9.44
CA VAL A 402 -18.50 -19.48 -8.78
C VAL A 402 -18.58 -20.99 -8.96
N ASN A 403 -17.50 -21.62 -9.43
CA ASN A 403 -17.45 -23.06 -9.74
C ASN A 403 -18.59 -23.53 -10.66
N GLY A 404 -18.97 -22.69 -11.65
CA GLY A 404 -20.07 -22.96 -12.58
C GLY A 404 -21.48 -22.79 -12.00
N VAL A 405 -21.62 -22.44 -10.72
CA VAL A 405 -22.92 -22.22 -10.04
C VAL A 405 -23.18 -20.72 -9.90
N LYS A 406 -24.36 -20.25 -10.32
CA LYS A 406 -24.75 -18.84 -10.14
C LYS A 406 -24.85 -18.51 -8.64
N ARG A 407 -24.15 -17.47 -8.20
CA ARG A 407 -24.11 -17.03 -6.80
C ARG A 407 -25.03 -15.84 -6.55
N GLN A 408 -24.92 -14.80 -7.37
CA GLN A 408 -25.71 -13.58 -7.26
C GLN A 408 -25.75 -12.82 -8.59
N ASP A 409 -26.69 -11.89 -8.71
CA ASP A 409 -26.71 -10.87 -9.75
C ASP A 409 -26.13 -9.57 -9.16
N LEU A 410 -25.06 -9.06 -9.75
CA LEU A 410 -24.32 -7.87 -9.32
C LEU A 410 -25.05 -6.62 -9.82
N SER A 411 -25.58 -5.79 -8.92
CA SER A 411 -26.21 -4.52 -9.29
C SER A 411 -25.17 -3.47 -9.70
N LEU A 412 -25.35 -2.90 -10.89
CA LEU A 412 -24.47 -1.92 -11.53
C LEU A 412 -25.26 -0.67 -11.93
N THR A 413 -24.63 0.51 -11.90
CA THR A 413 -25.26 1.78 -12.27
C THR A 413 -24.29 2.73 -12.94
N SER A 414 -24.71 3.40 -14.02
CA SER A 414 -23.84 4.29 -14.78
C SER A 414 -23.61 5.66 -14.13
N THR A 415 -23.96 5.81 -12.84
CA THR A 415 -23.98 7.10 -12.12
C THR A 415 -22.61 7.78 -12.12
N PHE A 416 -21.54 7.00 -11.95
CA PHE A 416 -20.16 7.52 -11.89
C PHE A 416 -19.28 7.02 -13.05
N ASN A 417 -19.84 6.23 -13.98
CA ASN A 417 -19.13 5.75 -15.18
C ASN A 417 -18.67 6.90 -16.09
N TYR A 418 -19.43 7.99 -16.12
CA TYR A 418 -19.25 9.09 -17.07
C TYR A 418 -19.24 10.42 -16.34
N ASP A 419 -18.48 11.38 -16.84
CA ASP A 419 -18.54 12.77 -16.36
C ASP A 419 -19.80 13.44 -16.94
N THR A 420 -20.61 14.08 -16.08
CA THR A 420 -21.86 14.75 -16.50
C THR A 420 -21.68 16.20 -16.96
N ALA A 421 -20.45 16.74 -16.97
CA ALA A 421 -20.16 18.13 -17.36
C ALA A 421 -20.65 18.44 -18.80
N PRO A 422 -21.33 19.59 -19.03
CA PRO A 422 -21.82 19.97 -20.35
C PRO A 422 -20.70 20.09 -21.40
N GLY A 423 -20.84 19.38 -22.52
CA GLY A 423 -19.86 19.37 -23.61
C GLY A 423 -18.73 18.35 -23.48
N ASN A 424 -18.73 17.55 -22.39
CA ASN A 424 -17.79 16.48 -22.03
C ASN A 424 -16.79 16.02 -23.12
N SER A 425 -15.53 16.41 -22.95
CA SER A 425 -14.38 15.97 -23.74
C SER A 425 -13.50 14.92 -23.03
N TYR A 426 -13.89 14.46 -21.84
CA TYR A 426 -13.12 13.51 -21.03
C TYR A 426 -13.37 12.06 -21.46
N VAL A 427 -12.35 11.21 -21.42
CA VAL A 427 -12.49 9.78 -21.77
C VAL A 427 -13.00 8.91 -20.61
N ARG A 428 -13.66 9.50 -19.61
CA ARG A 428 -14.24 8.76 -18.48
C ARG A 428 -15.36 7.84 -18.98
N SER A 429 -15.21 6.53 -18.78
CA SER A 429 -16.25 5.54 -19.13
C SER A 429 -16.36 4.35 -18.15
N PHE A 430 -15.51 4.28 -17.12
CA PHE A 430 -15.45 3.18 -16.16
C PHE A 430 -15.71 3.65 -14.73
N ASP A 431 -16.23 2.75 -13.91
CA ASP A 431 -16.45 2.92 -12.47
C ASP A 431 -16.12 1.60 -11.75
N ASP A 432 -15.90 1.67 -10.44
CA ASP A 432 -15.47 0.58 -9.58
C ASP A 432 -16.58 0.32 -8.55
N LYS A 433 -17.13 -0.90 -8.54
CA LYS A 433 -18.15 -1.29 -7.56
C LYS A 433 -17.73 -2.47 -6.71
N ASP A 434 -17.86 -2.29 -5.40
CA ASP A 434 -17.62 -3.33 -4.41
C ASP A 434 -18.83 -4.23 -4.13
N PHE A 435 -18.53 -5.50 -3.87
CA PHE A 435 -19.47 -6.55 -3.54
C PHE A 435 -18.95 -7.43 -2.40
N ALA A 436 -19.85 -7.82 -1.51
CA ALA A 436 -19.61 -8.95 -0.61
C ALA A 436 -19.69 -10.26 -1.43
N ILE A 437 -18.74 -11.16 -1.17
CA ILE A 437 -18.63 -12.48 -1.81
C ILE A 437 -18.17 -13.50 -0.75
N ASP A 438 -18.12 -14.77 -1.15
CA ASP A 438 -17.47 -15.84 -0.38
C ASP A 438 -16.88 -16.84 -1.38
N ILE A 439 -15.56 -16.77 -1.54
CA ILE A 439 -14.76 -17.48 -2.55
C ILE A 439 -13.49 -17.99 -1.89
N ASN A 440 -13.11 -19.23 -2.20
CA ASN A 440 -11.91 -19.89 -1.69
C ASN A 440 -10.79 -19.93 -2.74
N ALA A 441 -9.56 -20.15 -2.29
CA ALA A 441 -8.43 -20.46 -3.16
C ALA A 441 -8.71 -21.73 -3.98
N GLY A 442 -8.56 -21.63 -5.30
CA GLY A 442 -8.86 -22.67 -6.28
C GLY A 442 -10.23 -22.59 -6.94
N ASP A 443 -11.14 -21.74 -6.43
CA ASP A 443 -12.45 -21.53 -7.06
C ASP A 443 -12.33 -20.84 -8.43
N THR A 444 -13.17 -21.22 -9.40
CA THR A 444 -13.34 -20.45 -10.63
C THR A 444 -14.39 -19.37 -10.46
N ILE A 445 -14.14 -18.19 -11.00
CA ILE A 445 -15.02 -17.01 -10.91
C ILE A 445 -15.37 -16.59 -12.33
N MET A 446 -16.66 -16.43 -12.63
CA MET A 446 -17.12 -15.99 -13.94
C MET A 446 -18.12 -14.84 -13.82
N LEU A 447 -17.92 -13.78 -14.60
CA LEU A 447 -18.92 -12.75 -14.86
C LEU A 447 -19.58 -13.05 -16.21
N LYS A 448 -20.92 -13.08 -16.25
CA LYS A 448 -21.69 -13.56 -17.40
C LYS A 448 -22.95 -12.73 -17.64
N LYS A 449 -23.25 -12.43 -18.90
CA LYS A 449 -24.52 -11.83 -19.34
C LYS A 449 -25.57 -12.93 -19.53
N ASP A 450 -26.39 -13.17 -18.51
CA ASP A 450 -27.55 -14.07 -18.59
C ASP A 450 -28.74 -13.42 -19.32
N SER A 451 -29.74 -14.21 -19.67
CA SER A 451 -31.00 -13.73 -20.28
C SER A 451 -31.82 -12.79 -19.39
N GLY A 452 -31.56 -12.77 -18.08
CA GLY A 452 -32.14 -11.81 -17.12
C GLY A 452 -31.38 -10.49 -17.02
N ASN A 453 -30.18 -10.38 -17.60
CA ASN A 453 -29.33 -9.18 -17.53
C ASN A 453 -29.65 -8.25 -18.71
N SER A 454 -30.50 -7.25 -18.44
CA SER A 454 -31.27 -6.50 -19.44
C SER A 454 -30.56 -5.33 -20.13
N LEU A 455 -29.36 -4.93 -19.70
CA LEU A 455 -28.63 -3.84 -20.37
C LEU A 455 -28.12 -4.31 -21.73
N ALA A 456 -27.99 -3.38 -22.69
CA ALA A 456 -27.54 -3.72 -24.05
C ALA A 456 -26.18 -4.45 -24.03
N TRP A 457 -25.23 -3.93 -23.26
CA TRP A 457 -23.88 -4.48 -23.13
C TRP A 457 -23.28 -4.23 -21.75
N TYR A 458 -22.16 -4.90 -21.46
CA TYR A 458 -21.31 -4.67 -20.29
C TYR A 458 -19.84 -4.68 -20.75
N GLY A 459 -19.08 -3.64 -20.40
CA GLY A 459 -17.63 -3.64 -20.48
C GLY A 459 -17.04 -4.05 -19.13
N ILE A 460 -16.23 -5.10 -19.08
CA ILE A 460 -15.54 -5.58 -17.88
C ILE A 460 -14.06 -5.30 -18.06
N ASP A 461 -13.50 -4.49 -17.16
CA ASP A 461 -12.08 -4.13 -17.16
C ASP A 461 -11.30 -5.17 -16.33
N LEU A 462 -11.65 -5.28 -15.04
CA LEU A 462 -10.98 -6.17 -14.09
C LEU A 462 -11.89 -6.57 -12.92
N ILE A 463 -11.42 -7.55 -12.15
CA ILE A 463 -11.86 -7.76 -10.77
C ILE A 463 -10.68 -7.72 -9.79
N ASP A 464 -10.87 -7.09 -8.63
CA ASP A 464 -9.95 -7.21 -7.49
C ASP A 464 -10.55 -8.10 -6.41
N LEU A 465 -9.77 -9.04 -5.87
CA LEU A 465 -10.20 -9.96 -4.81
C LEU A 465 -9.41 -9.79 -3.52
N GLU A 466 -10.12 -9.66 -2.40
CA GLU A 466 -9.55 -9.41 -1.07
C GLU A 466 -10.29 -10.20 0.03
N THR A 467 -9.56 -10.61 1.07
CA THR A 467 -10.17 -10.93 2.36
C THR A 467 -10.02 -9.74 3.30
N ALA A 468 -11.12 -9.01 3.50
CA ALA A 468 -11.23 -8.03 4.57
C ALA A 468 -11.16 -8.73 5.94
N ALA A 469 -10.30 -8.22 6.83
CA ALA A 469 -10.26 -8.58 8.24
C ALA A 469 -11.53 -8.12 8.97
N ALA A 470 -11.76 -8.55 10.22
CA ALA A 470 -12.90 -8.05 11.01
C ALA A 470 -12.90 -6.51 11.13
N PRO A 471 -14.08 -5.91 11.40
CA PRO A 471 -14.14 -4.55 11.88
C PRO A 471 -13.21 -4.35 13.09
N ILE A 472 -12.37 -3.33 13.05
CA ILE A 472 -11.52 -2.90 14.16
C ILE A 472 -12.43 -2.56 15.35
N ALA A 473 -12.01 -2.87 16.58
CA ALA A 473 -12.77 -2.55 17.78
C ALA A 473 -12.48 -1.12 18.28
N LEU A 474 -13.43 -0.51 18.98
CA LEU A 474 -13.26 0.81 19.63
C LEU A 474 -11.95 0.87 20.45
N PRO A 475 -10.99 1.74 20.09
CA PRO A 475 -9.76 1.91 20.86
C PRO A 475 -10.02 2.45 22.27
N ALA A 476 -9.25 1.99 23.26
CA ALA A 476 -9.42 2.40 24.66
C ALA A 476 -9.26 3.93 24.89
N ASN A 477 -8.44 4.61 24.07
CA ASN A 477 -8.27 6.06 24.10
C ASN A 477 -9.16 6.82 23.11
N ALA A 478 -10.29 6.23 22.68
CA ALA A 478 -11.25 6.87 21.80
C ALA A 478 -12.66 6.93 22.42
N ILE A 479 -13.53 7.74 21.81
CA ILE A 479 -14.97 7.75 22.05
C ILE A 479 -15.71 7.50 20.73
N SER A 480 -16.80 6.73 20.78
CA SER A 480 -17.59 6.40 19.59
C SER A 480 -18.56 7.54 19.23
N VAL A 481 -18.66 7.87 17.94
CA VAL A 481 -19.69 8.81 17.42
C VAL A 481 -21.11 8.32 17.70
N LYS A 482 -21.32 6.99 17.87
CA LYS A 482 -22.61 6.39 18.22
C LYS A 482 -22.92 6.42 19.72
N SER A 483 -21.96 6.78 20.58
CA SER A 483 -22.20 6.85 22.03
C SER A 483 -23.03 8.10 22.39
N SER A 484 -23.87 7.98 23.40
CA SER A 484 -24.51 9.13 24.04
C SER A 484 -23.44 10.06 24.65
N PRO A 485 -23.55 11.40 24.52
CA PRO A 485 -24.71 12.15 24.02
C PRO A 485 -24.72 12.43 22.50
N TYR A 486 -23.73 11.97 21.73
CA TYR A 486 -23.58 12.30 20.31
C TYR A 486 -24.61 11.59 19.43
N ASN A 487 -24.78 10.28 19.66
CA ASN A 487 -25.83 9.45 19.06
C ASN A 487 -25.91 9.48 17.52
N ALA A 488 -24.76 9.53 16.82
CA ALA A 488 -24.75 9.33 15.36
C ALA A 488 -25.40 7.97 15.01
N VAL A 489 -26.21 7.95 13.95
CA VAL A 489 -27.03 6.82 13.54
C VAL A 489 -26.24 5.87 12.64
N GLY A 490 -25.48 6.41 11.68
CA GLY A 490 -24.65 5.63 10.77
C GLY A 490 -25.43 4.57 9.98
N ASN A 491 -26.58 4.96 9.41
CA ASN A 491 -27.51 4.08 8.68
C ASN A 491 -27.62 4.39 7.17
N GLY A 492 -26.81 5.31 6.63
CA GLY A 492 -26.86 5.74 5.24
C GLY A 492 -28.06 6.61 4.86
N VAL A 493 -28.85 7.08 5.83
CA VAL A 493 -30.07 7.88 5.60
C VAL A 493 -30.09 9.15 6.43
N ALA A 494 -29.83 9.05 7.74
CA ALA A 494 -29.78 10.19 8.64
C ALA A 494 -28.50 11.01 8.41
N ASP A 495 -28.64 12.32 8.44
CA ASP A 495 -27.50 13.25 8.48
C ASP A 495 -26.85 13.17 9.88
N ASP A 496 -25.61 12.69 9.91
CA ASP A 496 -24.83 12.46 11.13
C ASP A 496 -23.86 13.61 11.44
N THR A 497 -23.79 14.66 10.59
CA THR A 497 -22.81 15.75 10.64
C THR A 497 -22.69 16.38 12.03
N ALA A 498 -23.82 16.84 12.59
CA ALA A 498 -23.85 17.51 13.89
C ALA A 498 -23.49 16.58 15.06
N ALA A 499 -23.86 15.29 14.96
CA ALA A 499 -23.51 14.27 15.95
C ALA A 499 -22.00 13.97 15.93
N ILE A 500 -21.44 13.81 14.73
CA ILE A 500 -19.99 13.60 14.52
C ILE A 500 -19.20 14.80 15.03
N GLN A 501 -19.55 16.02 14.64
CA GLN A 501 -18.84 17.23 15.11
C GLN A 501 -18.92 17.38 16.63
N SER A 502 -20.05 17.02 17.26
CA SER A 502 -20.19 16.98 18.72
C SER A 502 -19.22 15.98 19.36
N ALA A 503 -19.09 14.78 18.79
CA ALA A 503 -18.13 13.76 19.24
C ALA A 503 -16.68 14.23 19.10
N VAL A 504 -16.32 14.87 17.97
CA VAL A 504 -14.98 15.43 17.73
C VAL A 504 -14.63 16.52 18.76
N ASN A 505 -15.55 17.45 19.00
CA ASN A 505 -15.38 18.52 19.98
C ASN A 505 -15.20 17.97 21.40
N ALA A 506 -15.97 16.92 21.75
CA ALA A 506 -15.86 16.30 23.07
C ALA A 506 -14.57 15.47 23.22
N ALA A 507 -14.13 14.77 22.16
CA ALA A 507 -12.86 14.03 22.15
C ALA A 507 -11.68 14.99 22.41
N ALA A 508 -11.67 16.16 21.75
CA ALA A 508 -10.71 17.23 22.01
C ALA A 508 -10.68 17.66 23.48
N SER A 509 -11.85 17.93 24.07
CA SER A 509 -11.92 18.38 25.47
C SER A 509 -11.51 17.31 26.50
N LEU A 510 -11.54 16.04 26.11
CA LEU A 510 -11.17 14.90 26.95
C LEU A 510 -9.72 14.40 26.73
N GLY A 511 -8.98 14.97 25.77
CA GLY A 511 -7.66 14.44 25.38
C GLY A 511 -7.76 13.04 24.75
N LYS A 512 -8.85 12.77 24.04
CA LYS A 512 -9.17 11.49 23.41
C LYS A 512 -9.30 11.62 21.90
N ASN A 513 -9.34 10.47 21.24
CA ASN A 513 -9.61 10.32 19.82
C ASN A 513 -11.09 10.00 19.54
N VAL A 514 -11.48 10.07 18.27
CA VAL A 514 -12.83 9.71 17.80
C VAL A 514 -12.79 8.36 17.12
N TYR A 515 -13.86 7.58 17.30
CA TYR A 515 -14.04 6.30 16.63
C TYR A 515 -15.39 6.25 15.90
N PHE A 516 -15.35 5.76 14.66
CA PHE A 516 -16.52 5.48 13.82
C PHE A 516 -16.74 3.96 13.80
N PRO A 517 -17.73 3.43 14.54
CA PRO A 517 -18.15 2.02 14.39
C PRO A 517 -18.64 1.72 12.97
N PRO A 518 -18.86 0.44 12.62
CA PRO A 518 -19.48 0.09 11.35
C PRO A 518 -20.80 0.84 11.07
N GLY A 519 -20.96 1.25 9.82
CA GLY A 519 -22.09 2.04 9.33
C GLY A 519 -21.69 3.02 8.23
N THR A 520 -22.68 3.49 7.49
CA THR A 520 -22.55 4.62 6.56
C THR A 520 -23.10 5.87 7.24
N TYR A 521 -22.26 6.87 7.41
CA TYR A 521 -22.60 8.14 8.07
C TYR A 521 -22.71 9.19 6.99
N ASN A 522 -23.92 9.72 6.80
CA ASN A 522 -24.12 10.78 5.81
C ASN A 522 -23.67 12.11 6.41
N GLN A 523 -23.02 12.95 5.61
CA GLN A 523 -22.71 14.32 5.97
C GLN A 523 -23.20 15.34 4.94
N SER A 524 -23.46 16.55 5.42
CA SER A 524 -23.90 17.71 4.65
C SER A 524 -23.02 18.96 4.86
N ASP A 525 -22.04 18.89 5.78
CA ASP A 525 -21.02 19.91 6.07
C ASP A 525 -19.72 19.17 6.45
N LYS A 526 -18.57 19.84 6.34
CA LYS A 526 -17.24 19.26 6.55
C LYS A 526 -16.88 19.20 8.04
N ILE A 527 -16.35 18.06 8.49
CA ILE A 527 -16.05 17.84 9.91
C ILE A 527 -14.71 18.47 10.30
N THR A 528 -14.73 19.45 11.20
CA THR A 528 -13.51 20.13 11.69
C THR A 528 -12.87 19.37 12.86
N VAL A 529 -11.60 18.98 12.72
CA VAL A 529 -10.82 18.18 13.68
C VAL A 529 -9.73 19.03 14.37
N PRO A 530 -9.84 19.30 15.69
CA PRO A 530 -8.84 20.05 16.44
C PRO A 530 -7.48 19.35 16.55
N SER A 531 -6.42 20.12 16.82
CA SER A 531 -5.06 19.60 16.91
C SER A 531 -4.92 18.52 17.98
N GLY A 532 -4.24 17.42 17.65
CA GLY A 532 -4.00 16.29 18.56
C GLY A 532 -5.19 15.34 18.73
N VAL A 533 -6.32 15.58 18.05
CA VAL A 533 -7.43 14.61 17.96
C VAL A 533 -7.25 13.78 16.70
N SER A 534 -7.28 12.46 16.82
CA SER A 534 -7.30 11.54 15.68
C SER A 534 -8.67 10.91 15.48
N VAL A 535 -8.97 10.50 14.26
CA VAL A 535 -10.21 9.82 13.85
C VAL A 535 -9.87 8.43 13.32
N TYR A 536 -10.52 7.43 13.89
CA TYR A 536 -10.36 6.02 13.52
C TYR A 536 -11.70 5.43 13.07
N GLY A 537 -11.74 4.79 11.91
CA GLY A 537 -12.86 3.92 11.53
C GLY A 537 -12.67 2.48 12.00
N ALA A 538 -13.61 1.63 11.59
CA ALA A 538 -13.57 0.19 11.84
C ALA A 538 -12.86 -0.58 10.71
N GLY A 539 -12.26 0.11 9.75
CA GLY A 539 -11.73 -0.42 8.48
C GLY A 539 -12.53 0.14 7.29
N ILE A 540 -11.85 0.34 6.15
CA ILE A 540 -12.42 0.90 4.91
C ILE A 540 -13.66 0.14 4.39
N TRP A 541 -13.78 -1.14 4.75
CA TRP A 541 -14.89 -2.02 4.38
C TRP A 541 -16.13 -1.92 5.29
N TYR A 542 -16.08 -1.07 6.32
CA TYR A 542 -17.05 -1.08 7.42
C TYR A 542 -17.52 0.31 7.88
N SER A 543 -16.61 1.28 7.97
CA SER A 543 -16.94 2.65 8.35
C SER A 543 -16.85 3.55 7.13
N HIS A 544 -17.97 4.13 6.73
CA HIS A 544 -18.11 4.89 5.50
C HIS A 544 -18.67 6.27 5.79
N LEU A 545 -17.91 7.30 5.48
CA LEU A 545 -18.31 8.69 5.55
C LEU A 545 -18.72 9.16 4.15
N HIS A 546 -19.95 9.62 4.00
CA HIS A 546 -20.55 9.86 2.69
C HIS A 546 -21.16 11.26 2.62
N SER A 547 -20.60 12.15 1.81
CA SER A 547 -21.26 13.43 1.50
C SER A 547 -22.49 13.17 0.65
N THR A 548 -23.64 13.65 1.10
CA THR A 548 -24.90 13.57 0.34
C THR A 548 -25.20 14.84 -0.45
N VAL A 549 -24.28 15.81 -0.40
CA VAL A 549 -24.39 17.10 -1.08
C VAL A 549 -23.20 17.31 -2.02
N THR A 550 -23.47 18.01 -3.11
CA THR A 550 -22.46 18.61 -4.00
C THR A 550 -22.69 20.11 -4.00
N ASN A 551 -21.63 20.90 -4.13
CA ASN A 551 -21.76 22.34 -4.32
C ASN A 551 -20.57 22.93 -5.09
N ASN A 552 -20.75 24.18 -5.50
CA ASN A 552 -19.75 24.98 -6.20
C ASN A 552 -18.89 25.85 -5.26
N VAL A 553 -18.84 25.51 -3.96
CA VAL A 553 -17.94 26.15 -2.99
C VAL A 553 -16.62 25.39 -3.01
N TRP A 554 -15.51 26.10 -3.18
CA TRP A 554 -14.19 25.48 -3.23
C TRP A 554 -13.89 24.68 -1.95
N GLY A 555 -13.47 23.42 -2.11
CA GLY A 555 -13.28 22.47 -1.02
C GLY A 555 -14.51 21.60 -0.72
N GLY A 556 -15.72 22.07 -1.03
CA GLY A 556 -16.99 21.38 -0.82
C GLY A 556 -17.21 20.84 0.60
N GLU A 557 -18.22 19.99 0.80
CA GLU A 557 -18.60 19.52 2.14
C GLU A 557 -18.06 18.14 2.51
N VAL A 558 -17.33 17.46 1.62
CA VAL A 558 -16.86 16.07 1.84
C VAL A 558 -15.68 15.98 2.80
N GLY A 559 -15.65 14.95 3.66
CA GLY A 559 -14.56 14.65 4.59
C GLY A 559 -14.36 15.67 5.73
N PHE A 560 -13.12 16.12 5.93
CA PHE A 560 -12.64 16.79 7.14
C PHE A 560 -11.79 18.06 6.88
N THR A 561 -11.85 19.01 7.81
CA THR A 561 -10.84 20.08 7.97
C THR A 561 -9.96 19.75 9.17
N LEU A 562 -8.67 19.53 8.96
CA LEU A 562 -7.72 19.12 10.00
C LEU A 562 -6.92 20.31 10.54
N ASN A 563 -6.46 20.21 11.79
CA ASN A 563 -5.42 21.10 12.30
C ASN A 563 -4.05 20.39 12.30
N ASN A 564 -3.39 20.23 13.45
CA ASN A 564 -2.03 19.68 13.54
C ASN A 564 -1.98 18.37 14.34
N ASN A 565 -1.04 17.49 14.04
CA ASN A 565 -0.78 16.23 14.77
C ASN A 565 -2.02 15.30 14.82
N THR A 566 -2.75 15.20 13.71
CA THR A 566 -3.99 14.43 13.56
C THR A 566 -3.77 13.20 12.68
N THR A 567 -4.19 12.02 13.12
CA THR A 567 -4.33 10.84 12.24
C THR A 567 -5.78 10.68 11.81
N ILE A 568 -6.03 10.45 10.52
CA ILE A 568 -7.31 9.98 9.98
C ILE A 568 -7.05 8.60 9.37
N SER A 569 -7.65 7.54 9.92
CA SER A 569 -7.43 6.19 9.40
C SER A 569 -8.63 5.25 9.45
N ASP A 570 -8.55 4.20 8.62
CA ASP A 570 -9.43 3.04 8.65
C ASP A 570 -10.90 3.31 8.29
N LEU A 571 -11.16 4.23 7.34
CA LEU A 571 -12.51 4.51 6.82
C LEU A 571 -12.54 4.74 5.30
N ARG A 572 -13.73 4.56 4.73
CA ARG A 572 -14.10 5.00 3.37
C ARG A 572 -14.66 6.42 3.42
N ILE A 573 -14.26 7.28 2.50
CA ILE A 573 -14.76 8.63 2.29
C ILE A 573 -15.28 8.71 0.85
N SER A 574 -16.43 9.35 0.63
CA SER A 574 -17.00 9.50 -0.71
C SER A 574 -17.91 10.73 -0.80
N SER A 575 -18.16 11.21 -2.01
CA SER A 575 -19.21 12.19 -2.30
C SER A 575 -20.22 11.61 -3.29
N VAL A 576 -21.22 12.40 -3.64
CA VAL A 576 -22.19 12.14 -4.73
C VAL A 576 -21.85 12.96 -5.97
N ASP A 577 -20.58 13.32 -6.16
CA ASP A 577 -20.13 14.10 -7.31
C ASP A 577 -20.17 13.25 -8.58
N THR A 578 -20.72 13.80 -9.66
CA THR A 578 -20.89 13.11 -10.96
C THR A 578 -20.13 13.78 -12.10
N GLN A 579 -19.47 14.90 -11.83
CA GLN A 579 -18.74 15.70 -12.81
C GLN A 579 -17.61 16.48 -12.17
N ARG A 580 -16.66 16.91 -13.00
CA ARG A 580 -15.56 17.79 -12.60
C ARG A 580 -16.01 19.23 -12.33
N ASP A 581 -16.74 19.84 -13.24
CA ASP A 581 -17.05 21.27 -13.16
C ASP A 581 -18.13 21.56 -12.12
N SER A 582 -17.96 22.64 -11.34
CA SER A 582 -18.86 23.11 -10.28
C SER A 582 -19.12 22.15 -9.10
N HIS A 583 -18.32 21.09 -8.97
CA HIS A 583 -18.37 20.08 -7.92
C HIS A 583 -17.01 20.01 -7.19
N TYR A 584 -16.73 20.97 -6.31
CA TYR A 584 -15.36 21.20 -5.81
C TYR A 584 -14.99 20.45 -4.52
N GLY A 585 -15.47 19.21 -4.35
CA GLY A 585 -15.26 18.42 -3.13
C GLY A 585 -13.81 17.95 -2.92
N ILE A 586 -13.15 18.45 -1.87
CA ILE A 586 -11.81 18.01 -1.42
C ILE A 586 -11.97 17.35 -0.05
N ALA A 587 -11.63 16.07 0.08
CA ALA A 587 -11.91 15.31 1.31
C ALA A 587 -11.11 15.77 2.52
N ILE A 588 -9.89 16.26 2.35
CA ILE A 588 -9.01 16.68 3.43
C ILE A 588 -8.52 18.09 3.12
N LEU A 589 -8.95 19.02 3.96
CA LEU A 589 -8.42 20.37 4.05
C LEU A 589 -7.77 20.57 5.42
N SER A 590 -7.19 21.73 5.62
CA SER A 590 -6.77 22.26 6.91
C SER A 590 -7.18 23.72 7.07
N ASN A 591 -7.15 24.23 8.31
CA ASN A 591 -7.30 25.66 8.53
C ASN A 591 -5.98 26.38 8.21
N ALA A 592 -6.06 27.61 7.70
CA ALA A 592 -4.88 28.44 7.43
C ALA A 592 -3.98 28.57 8.67
N GLY A 593 -2.69 28.30 8.50
CA GLY A 593 -1.69 28.22 9.57
C GLY A 593 -1.64 26.89 10.33
N THR A 594 -2.32 25.83 9.86
CA THR A 594 -2.34 24.50 10.49
C THR A 594 -1.83 23.39 9.54
N GLY A 595 -2.44 22.21 9.47
CA GLY A 595 -2.08 21.16 8.51
C GLY A 595 -0.73 20.44 8.74
N SER A 596 -0.11 20.60 9.91
CA SER A 596 1.24 20.08 10.18
C SER A 596 1.27 18.75 10.93
N ASN A 597 2.17 17.84 10.55
CA ASN A 597 2.40 16.51 11.16
C ASN A 597 1.15 15.60 11.14
N ASN A 598 0.33 15.69 10.10
CA ASN A 598 -0.87 14.87 9.96
C ASN A 598 -0.58 13.54 9.26
N VAL A 599 -1.39 12.53 9.53
CA VAL A 599 -1.28 11.20 8.90
C VAL A 599 -2.63 10.78 8.34
N LEU A 600 -2.71 10.58 7.03
CA LEU A 600 -3.82 9.89 6.38
C LEU A 600 -3.36 8.44 6.14
N GLN A 601 -4.05 7.46 6.72
CA GLN A 601 -3.62 6.07 6.65
C GLN A 601 -4.76 5.08 6.39
N ASN A 602 -4.56 4.10 5.50
CA ASN A 602 -5.53 3.02 5.27
C ASN A 602 -6.95 3.56 5.03
N LEU A 603 -7.06 4.48 4.07
CA LEU A 603 -8.32 5.11 3.65
C LEU A 603 -8.75 4.56 2.29
N TRP A 604 -10.05 4.59 2.05
CA TRP A 604 -10.62 4.51 0.70
C TRP A 604 -11.24 5.87 0.40
N ALA A 605 -10.97 6.46 -0.76
CA ALA A 605 -11.53 7.75 -1.15
C ALA A 605 -12.01 7.70 -2.62
N GLU A 606 -13.25 8.15 -2.89
CA GLU A 606 -13.87 8.02 -4.22
C GLU A 606 -14.95 9.08 -4.53
N HIS A 607 -15.34 9.17 -5.82
CA HIS A 607 -16.52 9.92 -6.31
C HIS A 607 -16.60 11.36 -5.80
N MET A 608 -15.47 12.05 -5.80
CA MET A 608 -15.28 13.43 -5.34
C MET A 608 -14.12 14.08 -6.10
N GLY A 609 -13.89 15.37 -5.90
CA GLY A 609 -12.81 16.12 -6.53
C GLY A 609 -11.42 15.54 -6.24
N CYS A 610 -10.91 15.67 -5.01
CA CYS A 610 -9.56 15.26 -4.61
C CYS A 610 -9.51 14.69 -3.17
N LEU A 611 -8.49 13.90 -2.81
CA LEU A 611 -8.26 13.51 -1.41
C LEU A 611 -7.74 14.69 -0.58
N GLU A 612 -6.61 15.27 -0.98
CA GLU A 612 -5.85 16.30 -0.23
C GLU A 612 -5.29 17.31 -1.23
N GLY A 613 -5.56 18.60 -1.01
CA GLY A 613 -5.10 19.67 -1.89
C GLY A 613 -5.59 21.04 -1.49
N TRP A 614 -5.01 22.09 -2.09
CA TRP A 614 -5.36 23.50 -1.88
C TRP A 614 -5.42 23.92 -0.41
N THR A 615 -4.46 23.45 0.37
CA THR A 615 -4.45 23.63 1.81
C THR A 615 -3.04 23.61 2.41
N ASP A 616 -2.87 24.12 3.63
CA ASP A 616 -1.62 23.94 4.37
C ASP A 616 -1.38 22.45 4.64
N TRP A 617 -0.25 21.90 4.19
CA TRP A 617 0.13 20.51 4.47
C TRP A 617 1.64 20.42 4.64
N LYS A 618 2.12 20.12 5.85
CA LYS A 618 3.55 20.25 6.21
C LYS A 618 4.03 19.11 7.11
N ASN A 619 5.13 18.44 6.74
CA ASN A 619 5.67 17.25 7.43
C ASN A 619 4.62 16.12 7.62
N SER A 620 3.65 16.03 6.71
CA SER A 620 2.50 15.15 6.80
C SER A 620 2.66 13.92 5.89
N THR A 621 2.03 12.80 6.25
CA THR A 621 2.14 11.53 5.53
C THR A 621 0.78 11.06 5.02
N ILE A 622 0.71 10.63 3.76
CA ILE A 622 -0.46 9.99 3.14
C ILE A 622 -0.03 8.59 2.73
N GLN A 623 -0.55 7.55 3.38
CA GLN A 623 -0.06 6.19 3.17
C GLN A 623 -1.10 5.08 3.19
N ASN A 624 -0.87 4.04 2.37
CA ASN A 624 -1.77 2.89 2.25
C ASN A 624 -3.21 3.28 1.86
N VAL A 625 -3.38 4.42 1.17
CA VAL A 625 -4.69 4.92 0.71
C VAL A 625 -5.04 4.30 -0.63
N ARG A 626 -6.34 4.05 -0.84
CA ARG A 626 -6.92 3.67 -2.13
C ARG A 626 -7.76 4.82 -2.67
N LEU A 627 -7.40 5.34 -3.84
CA LEU A 627 -8.15 6.39 -4.53
C LEU A 627 -8.81 5.81 -5.78
N TYR A 628 -10.12 6.00 -5.90
CA TYR A 628 -10.89 5.51 -7.04
C TYR A 628 -11.72 6.64 -7.64
N ASN A 629 -11.65 6.81 -8.96
CA ASN A 629 -12.69 7.50 -9.73
C ASN A 629 -12.96 8.97 -9.29
N THR A 630 -11.90 9.67 -8.84
CA THR A 630 -11.91 11.11 -8.53
C THR A 630 -12.12 11.97 -9.78
N TYR A 631 -12.48 13.24 -9.61
CA TYR A 631 -12.73 14.18 -10.73
C TYR A 631 -11.60 15.20 -10.95
N PHE A 632 -10.79 15.45 -9.92
CA PHE A 632 -9.51 16.14 -10.00
C PHE A 632 -8.39 15.15 -9.64
N ASP A 633 -7.28 15.71 -9.19
CA ASP A 633 -6.08 15.07 -8.69
C ASP A 633 -6.36 13.99 -7.64
N GLY A 634 -5.40 13.07 -7.48
CA GLY A 634 -5.36 12.19 -6.32
C GLY A 634 -4.88 12.92 -5.06
N ILE A 635 -3.72 13.56 -5.16
CA ILE A 635 -3.04 14.33 -4.10
C ILE A 635 -2.40 15.57 -4.75
N HIS A 636 -2.61 16.76 -4.19
CA HIS A 636 -2.14 18.03 -4.75
C HIS A 636 -1.35 18.86 -3.73
N TRP A 637 -0.11 19.22 -4.05
CA TRP A 637 0.72 20.13 -3.26
C TRP A 637 1.04 21.39 -4.07
N GLY A 638 1.33 22.52 -3.43
CA GLY A 638 1.77 23.73 -4.15
C GLY A 638 1.22 25.03 -3.59
N ASP A 639 -0.08 25.06 -3.32
CA ASP A 639 -0.84 26.26 -2.96
C ASP A 639 -0.49 26.81 -1.56
N ASP A 640 0.60 27.59 -1.50
CA ASP A 640 1.16 28.25 -0.30
C ASP A 640 2.15 27.41 0.55
N GLY A 641 2.99 26.62 -0.12
CA GLY A 641 4.27 26.19 0.47
C GLY A 641 4.25 24.86 1.23
N ASN A 642 3.46 23.90 0.76
CA ASN A 642 3.45 22.52 1.27
C ASN A 642 4.87 21.93 1.30
N SER A 643 5.31 21.40 2.44
CA SER A 643 6.72 20.99 2.55
C SER A 643 6.99 19.85 3.52
N GLY A 644 7.97 19.01 3.16
CA GLY A 644 8.36 17.84 3.95
C GLY A 644 7.34 16.69 3.92
N ASN A 645 6.40 16.69 2.98
CA ASN A 645 5.31 15.69 2.94
C ASN A 645 5.74 14.39 2.25
N VAL A 646 5.10 13.30 2.63
CA VAL A 646 5.33 11.97 2.05
C VAL A 646 4.01 11.33 1.61
N ALA A 647 3.83 11.10 0.30
CA ALA A 647 2.79 10.23 -0.23
C ALA A 647 3.39 8.85 -0.54
N GLN A 648 3.08 7.82 0.24
CA GLN A 648 3.70 6.50 0.07
C GLN A 648 2.78 5.27 0.09
N ASN A 649 3.07 4.29 -0.74
CA ASN A 649 2.32 3.03 -0.82
C ASN A 649 0.80 3.23 -1.09
N ASN A 650 0.43 4.24 -1.88
CA ASN A 650 -0.97 4.51 -2.23
C ASN A 650 -1.31 3.90 -3.59
N PHE A 651 -2.50 3.31 -3.70
CA PHE A 651 -3.04 2.77 -4.94
C PHE A 651 -4.11 3.72 -5.48
N MET A 652 -4.04 4.07 -6.75
CA MET A 652 -4.92 5.05 -7.38
C MET A 652 -5.38 4.54 -8.74
N ARG A 653 -6.69 4.57 -9.00
CA ARG A 653 -7.28 4.11 -10.27
C ARG A 653 -8.39 5.04 -10.75
N GLY A 654 -8.41 5.31 -12.06
CA GLY A 654 -9.52 6.03 -12.70
C GLY A 654 -9.59 7.52 -12.36
N LEU A 655 -8.45 8.19 -12.14
CA LEU A 655 -8.42 9.59 -11.71
C LEU A 655 -8.78 10.57 -12.83
N GLY A 656 -9.35 11.71 -12.43
CA GLY A 656 -9.79 12.80 -13.31
C GLY A 656 -8.80 13.96 -13.45
N ASP A 657 -7.69 13.94 -12.71
CA ASP A 657 -6.49 14.70 -13.02
C ASP A 657 -5.24 13.97 -12.50
N ASP A 658 -4.14 14.70 -12.32
CA ASP A 658 -2.86 14.23 -11.79
C ASP A 658 -2.95 13.32 -10.56
N GLY A 659 -2.32 12.14 -10.62
CA GLY A 659 -2.33 11.24 -9.46
C GLY A 659 -1.60 11.79 -8.25
N VAL A 660 -0.42 12.38 -8.46
CA VAL A 660 0.23 13.25 -7.47
C VAL A 660 0.81 14.47 -8.18
N ALA A 661 0.43 15.67 -7.74
CA ALA A 661 0.87 16.94 -8.32
C ALA A 661 1.69 17.78 -7.33
N GLN A 662 2.60 18.59 -7.86
CA GLN A 662 3.14 19.77 -7.18
C GLN A 662 3.02 21.01 -8.08
N VAL A 663 2.30 22.04 -7.64
CA VAL A 663 1.92 23.21 -8.46
C VAL A 663 2.27 24.53 -7.78
N ASN A 664 3.45 25.05 -8.12
CA ASN A 664 4.00 26.29 -7.59
C ASN A 664 3.76 27.45 -8.56
N LEU A 665 2.72 28.26 -8.30
CA LEU A 665 2.38 29.46 -9.08
C LEU A 665 2.80 30.75 -8.37
N MET A 666 3.29 31.74 -9.11
CA MET A 666 3.80 33.03 -8.59
C MET A 666 2.74 33.92 -7.92
N ASN A 667 1.46 33.55 -7.98
CA ASN A 667 0.38 34.21 -7.23
C ASN A 667 0.25 33.67 -5.79
N PHE A 668 0.95 32.58 -5.43
CA PHE A 668 1.06 32.08 -4.05
C PHE A 668 2.28 32.69 -3.36
N ALA A 669 2.22 32.89 -2.04
CA ALA A 669 3.28 33.59 -1.32
C ALA A 669 4.50 32.69 -1.04
N ASN A 670 4.28 31.37 -0.95
CA ASN A 670 5.29 30.38 -0.62
C ASN A 670 5.36 29.26 -1.67
N VAL A 671 6.56 28.69 -1.84
CA VAL A 671 6.87 27.63 -2.81
C VAL A 671 6.93 26.27 -2.09
N ALA A 672 6.17 25.29 -2.56
CA ALA A 672 6.19 23.92 -2.03
C ALA A 672 7.55 23.25 -2.30
N GLN A 673 8.06 22.51 -1.31
CA GLN A 673 9.42 21.96 -1.35
C GLN A 673 9.69 20.76 -0.44
N ASN A 674 10.69 19.95 -0.80
CA ASN A 674 11.14 18.77 -0.03
C ASN A 674 10.04 17.72 0.15
N ASN A 675 9.13 17.61 -0.83
CA ASN A 675 8.06 16.63 -0.83
C ASN A 675 8.49 15.35 -1.55
N VAL A 676 7.91 14.22 -1.17
CA VAL A 676 8.24 12.89 -1.69
C VAL A 676 6.97 12.14 -2.04
N ALA A 677 6.85 11.62 -3.27
CA ALA A 677 5.89 10.56 -3.58
C ALA A 677 6.64 9.27 -3.95
N GLN A 678 6.38 8.18 -3.21
CA GLN A 678 7.10 6.92 -3.39
C GLN A 678 6.27 5.65 -3.26
N PHE A 679 6.59 4.61 -4.04
CA PHE A 679 5.82 3.34 -4.05
C PHE A 679 4.32 3.53 -4.32
N ASN A 680 3.91 4.56 -5.08
CA ASN A 680 2.51 4.72 -5.46
C ASN A 680 2.23 3.98 -6.77
N THR A 681 1.05 3.37 -6.88
CA THR A 681 0.52 2.79 -8.13
C THR A 681 -0.57 3.71 -8.65
N ILE A 682 -0.45 4.19 -9.88
CA ILE A 682 -1.42 5.09 -10.52
C ILE A 682 -1.79 4.47 -11.87
N ILE A 683 -3.03 4.02 -12.03
CA ILE A 683 -3.47 3.30 -13.23
C ILE A 683 -4.77 3.81 -13.83
N ALA A 684 -4.88 3.76 -15.16
CA ALA A 684 -6.12 4.03 -15.89
C ALA A 684 -6.74 5.43 -15.63
N SER A 685 -5.91 6.45 -15.35
CA SER A 685 -6.37 7.85 -15.23
C SER A 685 -6.97 8.32 -16.55
N TYR A 686 -8.20 8.81 -16.53
CA TYR A 686 -8.95 9.20 -17.73
C TYR A 686 -8.69 10.65 -18.16
N TRP A 687 -8.07 11.43 -17.28
CA TRP A 687 -7.56 12.78 -17.58
C TRP A 687 -6.41 13.11 -16.61
N GLY A 688 -5.73 14.23 -16.84
CA GLY A 688 -4.50 14.56 -16.13
C GLY A 688 -3.36 13.59 -16.41
N ARG A 689 -2.23 13.83 -15.76
CA ARG A 689 -1.00 13.06 -15.89
C ARG A 689 -0.94 11.98 -14.79
N GLY A 690 0.06 11.09 -14.84
CA GLY A 690 0.32 10.21 -13.70
C GLY A 690 0.87 11.00 -12.51
N MET A 691 1.95 11.76 -12.73
CA MET A 691 2.51 12.70 -11.75
C MET A 691 3.00 13.98 -12.41
N SER A 692 2.92 15.12 -11.73
CA SER A 692 3.27 16.43 -12.31
C SER A 692 4.13 17.29 -11.39
N ASP A 693 5.09 17.99 -11.99
CA ASP A 693 5.79 19.10 -11.36
C ASP A 693 5.61 20.38 -12.20
N VAL A 694 4.84 21.32 -11.65
CA VAL A 694 4.52 22.61 -12.26
C VAL A 694 5.25 23.71 -11.49
N GLY A 695 6.44 24.12 -11.96
CA GLY A 695 7.28 25.12 -11.29
C GLY A 695 7.89 24.69 -9.94
N GLY A 696 8.07 23.40 -9.71
CA GLY A 696 8.49 22.80 -8.43
C GLY A 696 9.81 23.22 -7.81
N ASN A 697 9.96 22.91 -6.52
CA ASN A 697 11.25 22.97 -5.83
C ASN A 697 11.48 21.68 -5.02
N SER A 698 12.67 21.10 -5.09
CA SER A 698 13.13 19.94 -4.28
C SER A 698 12.11 18.79 -4.14
N LEU A 699 11.47 18.38 -5.23
CA LEU A 699 10.49 17.30 -5.25
C LEU A 699 11.13 15.98 -5.67
N THR A 700 10.77 14.87 -5.04
CA THR A 700 11.19 13.54 -5.48
C THR A 700 10.01 12.59 -5.71
N TYR A 701 9.90 12.10 -6.94
CA TYR A 701 9.07 10.97 -7.30
C TYR A 701 9.97 9.76 -7.52
N ARG A 702 9.92 8.79 -6.60
CA ARG A 702 10.74 7.57 -6.66
C ARG A 702 9.92 6.29 -6.52
N ASP A 703 10.35 5.20 -7.14
CA ASP A 703 9.72 3.88 -6.95
C ASP A 703 8.23 3.79 -7.32
N ASN A 704 7.68 4.71 -8.10
CA ASN A 704 6.26 4.66 -8.48
C ASN A 704 6.02 3.74 -9.69
N TYR A 705 4.80 3.23 -9.81
CA TYR A 705 4.31 2.47 -10.97
C TYR A 705 3.14 3.22 -11.59
N ILE A 706 3.31 3.66 -12.85
CA ILE A 706 2.33 4.46 -13.58
C ILE A 706 1.98 3.69 -14.85
N ASP A 707 0.70 3.37 -15.05
CA ASP A 707 0.25 2.56 -16.20
C ASP A 707 -1.04 3.10 -16.82
N SER A 708 -1.12 3.10 -18.15
CA SER A 708 -2.36 3.37 -18.87
C SER A 708 -2.98 4.74 -18.53
N THR A 709 -2.16 5.76 -18.28
CA THR A 709 -2.64 7.15 -18.16
C THR A 709 -3.10 7.67 -19.52
N TYR A 710 -4.16 8.47 -19.55
CA TYR A 710 -4.60 9.12 -20.78
C TYR A 710 -3.61 10.21 -21.22
N LEU A 711 -3.13 11.08 -20.35
CA LEU A 711 -2.05 12.03 -20.70
C LEU A 711 -0.67 11.45 -20.31
N ALA A 712 0.33 12.34 -20.19
CA ALA A 712 1.69 11.94 -19.83
C ALA A 712 1.74 11.11 -18.55
N GLY A 713 2.64 10.14 -18.50
CA GLY A 713 2.86 9.36 -17.28
C GLY A 713 3.49 10.24 -16.20
N MET A 714 4.46 11.07 -16.58
CA MET A 714 5.01 12.13 -15.75
C MET A 714 5.20 13.42 -16.58
N ILE A 715 5.01 14.59 -15.98
CA ILE A 715 5.27 15.87 -16.65
C ILE A 715 6.13 16.82 -15.81
N ILE A 716 6.98 17.57 -16.49
CA ILE A 716 7.85 18.62 -15.97
C ILE A 716 7.50 19.87 -16.76
N THR A 717 6.83 20.84 -16.12
CA THR A 717 6.29 21.97 -16.87
C THR A 717 6.36 23.30 -16.12
N THR A 718 6.50 24.37 -16.90
CA THR A 718 6.27 25.74 -16.41
C THR A 718 5.09 26.36 -17.15
N GLU A 719 3.96 25.65 -17.16
CA GLU A 719 2.71 26.10 -17.76
C GLU A 719 2.08 27.28 -16.97
N PRO A 720 1.58 28.31 -17.66
CA PRO A 720 0.73 29.33 -17.04
C PRO A 720 -0.69 28.77 -16.92
N VAL A 721 -1.06 28.33 -15.70
CA VAL A 721 -2.40 27.77 -15.41
C VAL A 721 -3.52 28.73 -15.82
N GLU A 722 -3.25 30.04 -15.81
CA GLU A 722 -3.95 31.05 -16.62
C GLU A 722 -3.02 32.26 -16.87
N PRO A 723 -3.33 33.20 -17.78
CA PRO A 723 -2.41 34.28 -18.17
C PRO A 723 -1.93 35.22 -17.06
N THR A 724 -2.57 35.19 -15.89
CA THR A 724 -2.20 35.96 -14.68
C THR A 724 -1.51 35.13 -13.61
N LYS A 725 -1.33 33.82 -13.81
CA LYS A 725 -0.74 32.86 -12.87
C LYS A 725 0.43 32.08 -13.50
N PRO A 726 1.58 32.73 -13.77
CA PRO A 726 2.78 32.03 -14.22
C PRO A 726 3.32 31.10 -13.12
N SER A 727 3.83 29.93 -13.49
CA SER A 727 4.53 29.04 -12.55
C SER A 727 5.89 29.60 -12.14
N TYR A 728 6.45 29.11 -11.04
CA TYR A 728 7.86 29.33 -10.68
C TYR A 728 8.83 28.56 -11.61
N THR A 729 10.14 28.82 -11.45
CA THR A 729 11.25 28.04 -12.02
C THR A 729 11.34 26.67 -11.34
N ILE A 730 11.42 25.60 -12.12
CA ILE A 730 11.64 24.25 -11.57
C ILE A 730 13.07 24.12 -11.04
N SER A 731 13.25 23.58 -9.82
CA SER A 731 14.57 23.42 -9.21
C SER A 731 14.69 22.14 -8.38
N GLY A 732 15.68 21.30 -8.67
CA GLY A 732 16.03 20.14 -7.81
C GLY A 732 15.05 18.98 -7.86
N LEU A 733 14.30 18.85 -8.96
CA LEU A 733 13.37 17.75 -9.20
C LEU A 733 14.10 16.42 -9.43
N LYS A 734 13.58 15.32 -8.85
CA LYS A 734 14.07 13.96 -9.08
C LYS A 734 12.94 13.02 -9.51
N PHE A 735 13.04 12.45 -10.71
CA PHE A 735 12.29 11.28 -11.13
C PHE A 735 13.24 10.07 -11.09
N GLN A 736 13.17 9.26 -10.03
CA GLN A 736 14.15 8.20 -9.76
C GLN A 736 13.52 6.81 -9.70
N ARG A 737 13.96 5.88 -10.55
CA ARG A 737 13.56 4.46 -10.48
C ARG A 737 12.03 4.25 -10.53
N ASN A 738 11.29 5.05 -11.31
CA ASN A 738 9.86 4.80 -11.58
C ASN A 738 9.68 3.84 -12.76
N THR A 739 8.53 3.17 -12.83
CA THR A 739 8.06 2.48 -14.04
C THR A 739 6.91 3.28 -14.63
N ILE A 740 7.00 3.62 -15.92
CA ILE A 740 5.96 4.30 -16.69
C ILE A 740 5.63 3.43 -17.89
N ASN A 741 4.37 3.00 -18.02
CA ASN A 741 3.92 2.07 -19.05
C ASN A 741 2.63 2.55 -19.73
N LYS A 742 2.48 2.35 -21.05
CA LYS A 742 1.24 2.67 -21.80
C LYS A 742 0.73 4.11 -21.63
N ALA A 743 1.63 5.05 -21.34
CA ALA A 743 1.32 6.44 -21.04
C ALA A 743 1.45 7.34 -22.29
N GLY A 744 0.96 8.57 -22.18
CA GLY A 744 0.90 9.52 -23.28
C GLY A 744 -0.32 9.32 -24.18
N HIS A 745 -0.61 10.33 -25.01
CA HIS A 745 -1.70 10.30 -25.99
C HIS A 745 -1.47 11.26 -27.16
N THR A 746 -1.77 10.76 -28.36
CA THR A 746 -1.47 11.43 -29.64
C THR A 746 -2.20 12.77 -29.81
N GLY A 747 -3.44 12.89 -29.37
CA GLY A 747 -4.23 14.13 -29.50
C GLY A 747 -3.75 15.31 -28.66
N HIS A 748 -2.88 15.07 -27.68
CA HIS A 748 -2.26 16.11 -26.83
C HIS A 748 -0.74 16.24 -27.05
N ASN A 749 -0.14 15.44 -27.93
CA ASN A 749 1.32 15.36 -28.12
C ASN A 749 2.11 15.13 -26.81
N HIS A 750 1.52 14.40 -25.86
CA HIS A 750 2.15 14.10 -24.58
C HIS A 750 2.86 12.74 -24.64
N ALA A 751 4.16 12.73 -24.32
CA ALA A 751 5.00 11.55 -24.13
C ALA A 751 4.75 10.85 -22.79
N SER A 752 5.40 9.69 -22.57
CA SER A 752 5.37 9.01 -21.27
C SER A 752 6.05 9.84 -20.17
N ILE A 753 7.13 10.56 -20.49
CA ILE A 753 7.67 11.67 -19.69
C ILE A 753 7.74 12.92 -20.58
N GLN A 754 6.97 13.96 -20.25
CA GLN A 754 6.90 15.21 -21.01
C GLN A 754 7.68 16.33 -20.33
N PHE A 755 8.41 17.14 -21.10
CA PHE A 755 8.98 18.41 -20.66
C PHE A 755 8.41 19.56 -21.48
N TRP A 756 7.70 20.49 -20.84
CA TRP A 756 7.06 21.64 -21.49
C TRP A 756 7.30 22.93 -20.69
N LEU A 757 8.34 23.69 -21.03
CA LEU A 757 8.77 24.87 -20.27
C LEU A 757 8.23 26.17 -20.89
N ASP A 758 7.04 26.62 -20.51
CA ASP A 758 6.33 27.71 -21.22
C ASP A 758 6.63 29.12 -20.69
N VAL A 759 6.67 29.36 -19.37
CA VAL A 759 6.93 30.71 -18.80
C VAL A 759 8.22 30.87 -17.98
N ASN A 760 8.86 29.78 -17.56
CA ASN A 760 10.07 29.81 -16.74
C ASN A 760 11.05 28.65 -17.02
N PRO A 761 12.36 28.82 -16.73
CA PRO A 761 13.36 27.78 -16.92
C PRO A 761 13.25 26.65 -15.89
N MET A 762 14.13 25.65 -16.02
CA MET A 762 14.38 24.63 -15.00
C MET A 762 15.87 24.52 -14.66
N GLN A 763 16.20 23.95 -13.50
CA GLN A 763 17.58 23.67 -13.08
C GLN A 763 17.67 22.44 -12.16
N ASN A 764 18.84 21.79 -12.14
CA ASN A 764 19.14 20.65 -11.26
C ASN A 764 18.13 19.48 -11.35
N VAL A 765 17.55 19.26 -12.53
CA VAL A 765 16.56 18.19 -12.74
C VAL A 765 17.27 16.86 -12.99
N ARG A 766 16.84 15.80 -12.32
CA ARG A 766 17.36 14.43 -12.51
C ARG A 766 16.25 13.48 -12.94
N VAL A 767 16.43 12.84 -14.09
CA VAL A 767 15.59 11.72 -14.53
C VAL A 767 16.48 10.50 -14.60
N GLU A 768 16.34 9.57 -13.67
CA GLU A 768 17.34 8.52 -13.45
C GLU A 768 16.72 7.15 -13.23
N LEU A 769 17.31 6.13 -13.85
CA LEU A 769 16.99 4.71 -13.61
C LEU A 769 15.52 4.33 -13.86
N ASN A 770 14.76 5.18 -14.55
CA ASN A 770 13.35 4.93 -14.88
C ASN A 770 13.23 3.90 -16.00
N THR A 771 12.11 3.18 -16.00
CA THR A 771 11.75 2.23 -17.07
C THR A 771 10.50 2.76 -17.77
N ILE A 772 10.61 3.04 -19.07
CA ILE A 772 9.63 3.80 -19.85
C ILE A 772 9.24 2.95 -21.06
N THR A 773 8.05 2.36 -21.03
CA THR A 773 7.66 1.31 -21.98
C THR A 773 6.30 1.52 -22.63
N ASN A 774 6.20 1.14 -23.91
CA ASN A 774 4.93 1.01 -24.62
C ASN A 774 4.07 2.30 -24.64
N GLY A 775 4.67 3.49 -24.55
CA GLY A 775 3.93 4.76 -24.64
C GLY A 775 3.24 4.93 -25.99
N GLU A 776 2.08 5.61 -26.02
CA GLU A 776 1.29 5.83 -27.23
C GLU A 776 1.91 6.82 -28.23
N THR A 777 2.94 7.53 -27.77
CA THR A 777 3.66 8.61 -28.43
C THR A 777 5.15 8.36 -28.23
N GLU A 778 5.92 9.33 -27.71
CA GLU A 778 7.30 9.14 -27.29
C GLU A 778 7.46 8.58 -25.86
N GLY A 779 8.62 8.00 -25.59
CA GLY A 779 9.06 7.68 -24.23
C GLY A 779 9.38 8.94 -23.42
N ILE A 780 10.33 9.74 -23.87
CA ILE A 780 10.61 11.08 -23.34
C ILE A 780 10.56 12.10 -24.48
N HIS A 781 9.81 13.20 -24.30
CA HIS A 781 9.81 14.33 -25.23
C HIS A 781 10.15 15.64 -24.48
N ILE A 782 10.98 16.47 -25.10
CA ILE A 782 11.27 17.84 -24.65
C ILE A 782 10.81 18.84 -25.71
N ASP A 783 9.75 19.58 -25.41
CA ASP A 783 9.13 20.54 -26.32
C ASP A 783 10.04 21.73 -26.61
N ASN A 784 10.07 22.16 -27.87
CA ASN A 784 10.79 23.35 -28.31
C ASN A 784 10.10 24.64 -27.82
N THR A 785 10.54 25.17 -26.69
CA THR A 785 10.01 26.39 -26.09
C THR A 785 11.09 27.48 -25.95
N SER A 786 10.71 28.67 -25.49
CA SER A 786 11.65 29.79 -25.28
C SER A 786 12.50 29.65 -24.01
N TYR A 787 12.29 28.60 -23.22
CA TYR A 787 12.94 28.37 -21.92
C TYR A 787 13.68 27.03 -21.90
N GLY A 788 14.64 26.90 -20.99
CA GLY A 788 15.46 25.70 -20.87
C GLY A 788 16.25 25.62 -19.57
N ASP A 789 17.39 24.94 -19.59
CA ASP A 789 18.33 24.82 -18.45
C ASP A 789 19.67 25.47 -18.83
N SER A 790 19.70 26.81 -18.75
CA SER A 790 20.91 27.60 -19.00
C SER A 790 22.05 27.35 -17.99
N GLY A 791 21.79 26.58 -16.92
CA GLY A 791 22.80 26.11 -15.99
C GLY A 791 23.48 24.81 -16.41
N GLY A 792 22.91 24.04 -17.35
CA GLY A 792 23.47 22.76 -17.83
C GLY A 792 23.58 21.69 -16.74
N ARG A 793 22.65 21.66 -15.77
CA ARG A 793 22.68 20.78 -14.59
C ARG A 793 21.65 19.65 -14.64
N THR A 794 20.81 19.62 -15.66
CA THR A 794 19.86 18.54 -15.93
C THR A 794 20.60 17.29 -16.38
N GLN A 795 20.27 16.14 -15.79
CA GLN A 795 20.93 14.87 -16.07
C GLN A 795 19.91 13.76 -16.29
N PHE A 796 20.05 13.03 -17.40
CA PHE A 796 19.32 11.80 -17.66
C PHE A 796 20.30 10.62 -17.52
N ASN A 797 20.15 9.84 -16.45
CA ASN A 797 21.14 8.85 -16.03
C ASN A 797 20.52 7.43 -15.96
N PHE A 798 21.01 6.50 -16.79
CA PHE A 798 20.68 5.07 -16.77
C PHE A 798 19.18 4.73 -16.91
N ASN A 799 18.41 5.56 -17.59
CA ASN A 799 17.02 5.24 -17.94
C ASN A 799 16.96 4.18 -19.05
N VAL A 800 15.87 3.42 -19.10
CA VAL A 800 15.58 2.45 -20.16
C VAL A 800 14.26 2.83 -20.82
N ALA A 801 14.30 3.15 -22.11
CA ALA A 801 13.12 3.42 -22.92
C ALA A 801 13.00 2.40 -24.06
N SER A 802 11.82 1.79 -24.23
CA SER A 802 11.57 0.82 -25.31
C SER A 802 10.09 0.64 -25.66
N GLY A 803 9.80 0.27 -26.91
CA GLY A 803 8.43 -0.06 -27.34
C GLY A 803 7.46 1.13 -27.47
N ASN A 804 7.93 2.36 -27.27
CA ASN A 804 7.13 3.58 -27.46
C ASN A 804 6.80 3.78 -28.95
N ALA A 805 5.58 4.22 -29.26
CA ALA A 805 5.02 4.14 -30.61
C ALA A 805 5.69 5.07 -31.64
N LEU A 806 6.20 6.23 -31.22
CA LEU A 806 6.85 7.21 -32.10
C LEU A 806 8.37 7.17 -31.96
N SER A 807 8.89 7.44 -30.77
CA SER A 807 10.32 7.36 -30.45
C SER A 807 10.53 7.06 -28.95
N ASN A 808 11.72 6.63 -28.57
CA ASN A 808 12.04 6.46 -27.14
C ASN A 808 12.48 7.76 -26.47
N TYR A 809 13.15 8.65 -27.21
CA TYR A 809 13.64 9.94 -26.76
C TYR A 809 13.59 10.93 -27.93
N THR A 810 13.04 12.11 -27.68
CA THR A 810 13.05 13.26 -28.57
C THR A 810 13.40 14.51 -27.76
N ASN A 811 14.34 15.31 -28.26
CA ASN A 811 14.60 16.64 -27.73
C ASN A 811 14.50 17.65 -28.87
N ALA A 812 13.43 18.45 -28.86
CA ALA A 812 13.21 19.52 -29.83
C ALA A 812 13.78 20.87 -29.35
N ASN A 813 14.20 20.98 -28.09
CA ASN A 813 14.58 22.23 -27.44
C ASN A 813 16.10 22.41 -27.33
N SER A 814 16.66 23.35 -28.11
CA SER A 814 18.09 23.63 -28.08
C SER A 814 18.60 24.29 -26.78
N LEU A 815 17.70 24.76 -25.91
CA LEU A 815 18.00 25.37 -24.61
C LEU A 815 18.00 24.36 -23.46
N VAL A 816 17.52 23.13 -23.69
CA VAL A 816 17.56 22.02 -22.73
C VAL A 816 18.58 21.01 -23.23
N VAL A 817 19.79 21.04 -22.67
CA VAL A 817 20.88 20.14 -23.07
C VAL A 817 21.21 19.21 -21.88
N PRO A 818 20.44 18.13 -21.68
CA PRO A 818 20.66 17.22 -20.55
C PRO A 818 21.95 16.43 -20.75
N VAL A 819 22.71 16.21 -19.67
CA VAL A 819 23.82 15.26 -19.70
C VAL A 819 23.23 13.84 -19.75
N LEU A 820 23.55 13.09 -20.82
CA LEU A 820 23.06 11.73 -21.03
C LEU A 820 24.12 10.72 -20.62
N ASN A 821 23.91 9.99 -19.51
CA ASN A 821 24.85 8.95 -19.05
C ASN A 821 24.17 7.58 -19.01
N GLY A 822 24.67 6.60 -19.76
CA GLY A 822 24.27 5.19 -19.62
C GLY A 822 22.80 4.85 -19.94
N ASN A 823 22.02 5.77 -20.53
CA ASN A 823 20.66 5.50 -20.95
C ASN A 823 20.62 4.45 -22.06
N THR A 824 19.55 3.64 -22.10
CA THR A 824 19.32 2.61 -23.11
C THR A 824 18.09 2.97 -23.93
N GLY A 825 18.26 2.97 -25.26
CA GLY A 825 17.19 3.24 -26.22
C GLY A 825 16.97 4.71 -26.58
N PHE A 826 17.73 5.64 -25.97
CA PHE A 826 17.71 7.08 -26.25
C PHE A 826 18.48 7.41 -27.54
#